data_AF-A0A6P7FR41-F1
#
_entry.id   AF-A0A6P7FR41-F1
#
_cell.length_a   1.000
_cell.length_b   1.000
_cell.length_c   1.000
_cell.angle_alpha   90.00
_cell.angle_beta   90.00
_cell.angle_gamma   90.00
#
_symmetry.space_group_name_H-M   'P 1'
#
loop_
_entity.id
_entity.type
_entity.pdbx_description
1 polymer ?
#
loop_
_entity_poly.entity_id
_entity_poly.type
_entity_poly.pdbx_seq_one_letter_code
_entity_poly.pdbx_strand_id
1 'polypeptide(L)'
;MQRKSSIPHKKILCFTVFITSCLILTVFYYDNTILNYAAPFATEEIAFVEVQNETSVDALNISSTTTKSADVPVKLIFSEGTNTSHKSITNSILQPLTNTSNITADTSTTSSTLNRVTSARRSSFYNTLSSTYGLVTDNDVIYSTHTITKSTISTTSSTILENFSTDDIIFASLRTDDSILNNLSTDYFTETIPRASLLNLTTLPPSEPEYLVSSPKCKIPNYHPFNKDTKRFYHKQKYKPCTYKKILTYVTVKDNIATLHVDTESVPSYTSNGVTCCYSNITRVNYSKDPDKRVKWSTCTNFVSNVTIFRDPVYVKCLDKKTRKELYENAHAITVMDETIQKKLESFDNTTNPFSILLIGIDSISRLNFIRSLPNTHKFVEQNGWIPLKGYNKMADNTFPNLMAILTGFNNSRAYQVCNPRKLGKLDECPMIWYDFKKLGFITGYAEDSASINTFNYRKVGFTKPPTDYYYRPYILGTENLHKFTKNTGVYCTGPETSGERIMNVAKDFAITFKNYPSFGFFWMNSFSHSDLNSPSGMDDKVKHLLQDITNEGITNNSIVIFLSDHGMRLGGIRLTDTGWLEERLPFIYVSFPSWFKKGFPKEYENFKINSNRLTCPYDLHMTLKHILVLSGRDYKITPGESCPQCKSLFEEVDADRSCADAAIEKHWCTCIGHKKKNFSKKIKTKLATFTLNVIHDIIRSGNSDHKCAKYSLFKVLDVKISENFSAKNESYVLLQFQTNPKAVFETTVSYIGDINTSNLSLSGDISRLDSYDKHSKCVSDAYLRKYCYCGSNGEKV
;
A
#
# COMPACT_ATOMS: atom_id res chain seq x y z
N MET A 1 59.42 -42.15 -1.29
CA MET A 1 59.91 -42.66 -2.60
C MET A 1 59.36 -41.78 -3.73
N GLN A 2 59.60 -42.12 -5.01
CA GLN A 2 59.64 -41.15 -6.11
C GLN A 2 58.35 -40.94 -6.94
N ARG A 3 58.14 -39.66 -7.33
CA ARG A 3 57.73 -39.14 -8.67
C ARG A 3 56.30 -39.31 -9.23
N LYS A 4 55.97 -38.30 -10.08
CA LYS A 4 54.81 -38.12 -11.01
C LYS A 4 53.47 -37.80 -10.34
N SER A 5 52.54 -37.08 -10.99
CA SER A 5 52.47 -36.59 -12.40
C SER A 5 52.26 -35.06 -12.52
N SER A 6 52.01 -34.54 -13.74
CA SER A 6 52.18 -33.12 -14.09
C SER A 6 51.03 -32.53 -14.93
N ILE A 7 50.74 -31.24 -14.68
CA ILE A 7 50.55 -30.12 -15.65
C ILE A 7 50.20 -30.54 -17.10
N PRO A 8 49.01 -30.17 -17.62
CA PRO A 8 48.84 -28.85 -18.27
C PRO A 8 47.53 -28.13 -17.86
N HIS A 9 47.21 -26.87 -18.22
CA HIS A 9 47.86 -25.87 -19.08
C HIS A 9 47.47 -24.41 -18.66
N LYS A 10 47.81 -23.40 -19.48
CA LYS A 10 47.19 -22.05 -19.51
C LYS A 10 47.16 -21.53 -20.96
N LYS A 11 46.17 -20.70 -21.30
CA LYS A 11 46.23 -19.73 -22.41
C LYS A 11 45.94 -18.33 -21.87
N ILE A 12 46.46 -17.32 -22.56
CA ILE A 12 46.43 -15.90 -22.16
C ILE A 12 45.50 -15.14 -23.10
N LEU A 13 44.80 -14.13 -22.58
CA LEU A 13 44.34 -13.00 -23.38
C LEU A 13 44.71 -11.71 -22.64
N CYS A 14 45.33 -10.76 -23.34
CA CYS A 14 45.80 -9.50 -22.75
C CYS A 14 44.76 -8.39 -22.94
N PHE A 15 44.76 -7.43 -22.02
CA PHE A 15 44.30 -6.06 -22.30
C PHE A 15 45.36 -5.07 -21.85
N THR A 16 45.71 -4.14 -22.72
CA THR A 16 46.70 -3.08 -22.48
C THR A 16 45.98 -1.81 -22.07
N VAL A 17 46.40 -1.18 -20.98
CA VAL A 17 45.99 0.19 -20.61
C VAL A 17 47.25 0.97 -20.26
N PHE A 18 47.39 2.16 -20.84
CA PHE A 18 48.54 3.04 -20.57
C PHE A 18 48.44 3.67 -19.18
N ILE A 19 49.59 3.85 -18.53
CA ILE A 19 49.75 4.60 -17.29
C ILE A 19 50.58 5.86 -17.60
N THR A 20 50.12 7.01 -17.12
CA THR A 20 50.96 8.20 -16.94
C THR A 20 50.71 8.80 -15.56
N SER A 21 51.72 8.68 -14.70
CA SER A 21 52.21 9.62 -13.66
C SER A 21 51.21 10.41 -12.77
N CYS A 22 51.45 10.62 -11.47
CA CYS A 22 52.69 10.44 -10.71
C CYS A 22 52.44 10.16 -9.22
N LEU A 23 53.48 9.71 -8.50
CA LEU A 23 53.48 9.62 -7.04
C LEU A 23 53.69 11.00 -6.40
N ILE A 24 53.09 11.21 -5.23
CA ILE A 24 53.84 11.63 -4.04
C ILE A 24 53.47 10.67 -2.90
N LEU A 25 54.49 10.15 -2.20
CA LEU A 25 54.34 9.30 -1.03
C LEU A 25 54.88 10.06 0.19
N THR A 26 54.11 10.13 1.27
CA THR A 26 54.59 10.65 2.56
C THR A 26 54.19 9.67 3.66
N VAL A 27 55.18 9.12 4.36
CA VAL A 27 55.00 8.16 5.45
C VAL A 27 55.41 8.81 6.76
N PHE A 28 54.56 8.70 7.78
CA PHE A 28 54.94 8.90 9.17
C PHE A 28 54.61 7.63 9.97
N TYR A 29 55.61 7.12 10.67
CA TYR A 29 55.45 6.13 11.73
C TYR A 29 55.13 6.85 13.05
N TYR A 30 54.23 6.31 13.86
CA TYR A 30 54.43 6.15 15.30
C TYR A 30 53.48 5.06 15.85
N ASP A 31 53.67 4.67 17.11
CA ASP A 31 53.50 3.29 17.55
C ASP A 31 52.34 3.03 18.54
N ASN A 32 51.92 1.75 18.60
CA ASN A 32 51.17 1.04 19.64
C ASN A 32 50.14 1.81 20.51
N THR A 33 48.85 1.55 20.28
CA THR A 33 47.91 1.23 21.37
C THR A 33 46.70 0.44 20.86
N ILE A 34 46.31 -0.63 21.56
CA ILE A 34 45.19 -1.51 21.16
C ILE A 34 43.88 -1.04 21.81
N LEU A 35 42.88 -0.68 20.99
CA LEU A 35 41.50 -0.50 21.42
C LEU A 35 40.52 -1.06 20.37
N ASN A 36 39.80 -2.12 20.72
CA ASN A 36 38.90 -2.82 19.82
C ASN A 36 37.58 -2.05 19.63
N TYR A 37 37.37 -1.49 18.43
CA TYR A 37 36.06 -1.01 17.96
C TYR A 37 35.73 -1.57 16.58
N ALA A 38 35.01 -2.69 16.54
CA ALA A 38 34.58 -3.33 15.30
C ALA A 38 33.27 -2.72 14.76
N ALA A 39 33.39 -1.73 13.88
CA ALA A 39 32.28 -1.33 13.01
C ALA A 39 32.13 -2.34 11.85
N PRO A 40 30.91 -2.80 11.50
CA PRO A 40 30.72 -3.70 10.37
C PRO A 40 30.89 -2.93 9.04
N PHE A 41 31.87 -3.34 8.24
CA PHE A 41 32.07 -2.81 6.89
C PHE A 41 30.90 -3.15 5.96
N ALA A 42 30.66 -2.28 4.98
CA ALA A 42 29.90 -2.65 3.79
C ALA A 42 30.75 -3.57 2.90
N THR A 43 30.11 -4.52 2.23
CA THR A 43 30.74 -5.40 1.23
C THR A 43 30.04 -5.25 -0.11
N GLU A 44 30.79 -4.95 -1.15
CA GLU A 44 30.30 -4.90 -2.53
C GLU A 44 30.15 -6.33 -3.08
N GLU A 45 28.96 -6.69 -3.59
CA GLU A 45 28.75 -7.95 -4.34
C GLU A 45 28.89 -7.67 -5.85
N ILE A 46 29.92 -8.23 -6.49
CA ILE A 46 30.12 -8.17 -7.95
C ILE A 46 29.05 -9.04 -8.64
N ALA A 47 28.30 -8.47 -9.57
CA ALA A 47 27.25 -9.18 -10.29
C ALA A 47 27.83 -9.98 -11.48
N PHE A 48 27.71 -11.31 -11.43
CA PHE A 48 27.78 -12.14 -12.63
C PHE A 48 26.40 -12.19 -13.30
N VAL A 49 26.36 -11.89 -14.61
CA VAL A 49 25.17 -12.04 -15.45
C VAL A 49 25.40 -13.23 -16.36
N GLU A 50 24.66 -14.31 -16.13
CA GLU A 50 24.68 -15.49 -17.00
C GLU A 50 23.61 -15.33 -18.09
N VAL A 51 24.03 -15.33 -19.35
CA VAL A 51 23.16 -15.18 -20.51
C VAL A 51 22.82 -16.56 -21.06
N GLN A 52 21.60 -17.02 -20.82
CA GLN A 52 21.05 -18.23 -21.43
C GLN A 52 20.66 -17.96 -22.89
N ASN A 53 21.53 -18.35 -23.83
CA ASN A 53 21.19 -18.48 -25.25
C ASN A 53 20.81 -19.94 -25.54
N GLU A 54 19.59 -20.19 -26.04
CA GLU A 54 19.21 -21.50 -26.59
C GLU A 54 18.88 -21.40 -28.08
N THR A 55 19.83 -21.84 -28.90
CA THR A 55 19.70 -22.34 -30.27
C THR A 55 20.68 -23.53 -30.36
N SER A 56 20.44 -24.63 -31.08
CA SER A 56 19.49 -24.94 -32.17
C SER A 56 19.24 -26.47 -32.20
N VAL A 57 18.00 -26.95 -32.45
CA VAL A 57 17.53 -27.60 -33.72
C VAL A 57 17.97 -29.07 -33.91
N ASP A 58 17.18 -29.81 -34.71
CA ASP A 58 17.32 -31.22 -35.15
C ASP A 58 17.03 -32.36 -34.14
N ALA A 59 16.54 -33.54 -34.56
CA ALA A 59 15.66 -33.89 -35.69
C ALA A 59 15.10 -35.34 -35.50
N LEU A 60 13.91 -35.60 -36.06
CA LEU A 60 13.37 -36.90 -36.50
C LEU A 60 13.77 -38.21 -35.76
N ASN A 61 12.76 -38.91 -35.21
CA ASN A 61 12.28 -40.10 -35.93
C ASN A 61 10.86 -40.57 -35.56
N ILE A 62 10.33 -41.49 -36.38
CA ILE A 62 8.93 -41.92 -36.42
C ILE A 62 8.72 -43.22 -35.62
N SER A 63 7.60 -43.32 -34.89
CA SER A 63 6.95 -44.59 -34.60
C SER A 63 5.44 -44.38 -34.42
N SER A 64 4.64 -45.15 -35.16
CA SER A 64 3.18 -45.05 -35.17
C SER A 64 2.53 -46.29 -34.55
N THR A 65 1.45 -46.09 -33.81
CA THR A 65 0.45 -47.15 -33.56
C THR A 65 -0.93 -46.53 -33.38
N THR A 66 -1.96 -47.24 -33.85
CA THR A 66 -3.34 -46.74 -33.96
C THR A 66 -4.33 -47.67 -33.27
N THR A 67 -5.20 -47.10 -32.43
CA THR A 67 -6.54 -47.62 -32.06
C THR A 67 -7.30 -46.45 -31.41
N LYS A 68 -8.36 -45.92 -32.03
CA LYS A 68 -9.76 -46.38 -32.07
C LYS A 68 -10.60 -45.92 -30.86
N SER A 69 -11.85 -45.58 -31.14
CA SER A 69 -12.83 -44.96 -30.25
C SER A 69 -13.61 -45.96 -29.39
N ALA A 70 -14.18 -45.45 -28.30
CA ALA A 70 -15.37 -46.00 -27.64
C ALA A 70 -16.15 -44.85 -27.00
N ASP A 71 -17.49 -44.93 -27.04
CA ASP A 71 -18.43 -43.90 -26.57
C ASP A 71 -19.20 -44.38 -25.33
N VAL A 72 -19.54 -43.44 -24.42
CA VAL A 72 -20.75 -43.48 -23.56
C VAL A 72 -20.76 -44.59 -22.46
N PRO A 73 -21.56 -44.53 -21.36
CA PRO A 73 -22.45 -43.47 -20.85
C PRO A 73 -22.07 -42.89 -19.46
N VAL A 74 -22.76 -41.81 -19.08
CA VAL A 74 -22.93 -41.39 -17.67
C VAL A 74 -23.82 -42.37 -16.91
N LYS A 75 -23.54 -42.63 -15.63
CA LYS A 75 -24.48 -43.31 -14.72
C LYS A 75 -24.57 -42.60 -13.36
N LEU A 76 -25.72 -42.01 -13.08
CA LEU A 76 -26.08 -41.49 -11.76
C LEU A 76 -26.40 -42.65 -10.80
N ILE A 77 -26.04 -42.51 -9.53
CA ILE A 77 -26.48 -43.37 -8.44
C ILE A 77 -26.94 -42.47 -7.29
N PHE A 78 -28.22 -42.56 -6.95
CA PHE A 78 -28.73 -42.12 -5.65
C PHE A 78 -28.61 -43.25 -4.64
N SER A 79 -28.46 -42.91 -3.36
CA SER A 79 -28.63 -43.84 -2.24
C SER A 79 -29.46 -43.19 -1.14
N GLU A 80 -30.71 -43.61 -1.01
CA GLU A 80 -31.51 -43.37 0.20
C GLU A 80 -31.15 -44.37 1.29
N GLY A 81 -31.58 -44.11 2.54
CA GLY A 81 -31.27 -44.95 3.71
C GLY A 81 -31.06 -44.13 5.00
N THR A 82 -31.99 -43.28 5.41
CA THR A 82 -33.15 -43.59 6.29
C THR A 82 -32.82 -44.18 7.67
N ASN A 83 -33.19 -43.42 8.72
CA ASN A 83 -33.61 -43.89 10.06
C ASN A 83 -32.54 -44.51 11.01
N THR A 84 -32.69 -44.49 12.35
CA THR A 84 -33.89 -44.21 13.18
C THR A 84 -33.57 -43.63 14.58
N SER A 85 -34.51 -42.86 15.16
CA SER A 85 -34.88 -42.83 16.61
C SER A 85 -33.90 -42.24 17.66
N HIS A 86 -34.31 -41.67 18.82
CA HIS A 86 -35.61 -41.10 19.28
C HIS A 86 -35.46 -40.27 20.59
N LYS A 87 -36.59 -39.70 21.08
CA LYS A 87 -36.83 -38.84 22.28
C LYS A 87 -36.55 -37.35 22.05
N SER A 88 -37.52 -36.44 21.85
CA SER A 88 -38.99 -36.40 22.06
C SER A 88 -39.50 -36.07 23.48
N ILE A 89 -39.88 -34.79 23.68
CA ILE A 89 -40.88 -34.21 24.61
C ILE A 89 -41.40 -32.94 23.87
N THR A 90 -42.54 -32.86 23.16
CA THR A 90 -43.98 -32.79 23.56
C THR A 90 -44.27 -31.65 24.55
N ASN A 91 -44.97 -30.55 24.23
CA ASN A 91 -46.32 -30.39 23.66
C ASN A 91 -46.41 -29.03 22.91
N SER A 92 -47.00 -28.87 21.71
CA SER A 92 -48.43 -28.89 21.34
C SER A 92 -49.30 -27.87 22.11
N ILE A 93 -50.21 -27.09 21.50
CA ILE A 93 -50.88 -27.20 20.18
C ILE A 93 -50.59 -25.93 19.33
N LEU A 94 -51.35 -25.37 18.34
CA LEU A 94 -52.70 -25.54 17.74
C LEU A 94 -52.67 -25.04 16.26
N GLN A 95 -53.78 -25.13 15.52
CA GLN A 95 -54.00 -24.55 14.17
C GLN A 95 -55.47 -24.03 14.04
N PRO A 96 -56.03 -23.74 12.86
CA PRO A 96 -55.92 -22.45 12.17
C PRO A 96 -57.29 -21.79 11.90
N LEU A 97 -57.31 -20.58 11.32
CA LEU A 97 -58.48 -20.06 10.60
C LEU A 97 -58.08 -19.43 9.26
N THR A 98 -59.02 -19.44 8.33
CA THR A 98 -58.84 -19.12 6.91
C THR A 98 -59.76 -17.97 6.47
N ASN A 99 -59.79 -17.70 5.15
CA ASN A 99 -60.81 -16.92 4.42
C ASN A 99 -60.74 -15.38 4.54
N THR A 100 -61.20 -14.58 3.57
CA THR A 100 -61.22 -14.61 2.08
C THR A 100 -61.94 -13.34 1.61
N SER A 101 -61.45 -12.62 0.61
CA SER A 101 -62.32 -11.86 -0.33
C SER A 101 -61.56 -11.30 -1.56
N ASN A 102 -62.06 -11.65 -2.74
CA ASN A 102 -61.90 -10.87 -3.99
C ASN A 102 -63.24 -10.18 -4.27
N ILE A 103 -63.23 -9.03 -4.97
CA ILE A 103 -64.31 -8.39 -5.78
C ILE A 103 -63.78 -6.98 -6.16
N THR A 104 -63.41 -6.65 -7.41
CA THR A 104 -64.23 -6.28 -8.61
C THR A 104 -65.07 -4.99 -8.44
N ALA A 105 -65.17 -4.04 -9.39
CA ALA A 105 -64.48 -3.83 -10.67
C ALA A 105 -64.80 -2.40 -11.25
N ASP A 106 -64.39 -2.16 -12.50
CA ASP A 106 -65.07 -1.38 -13.56
C ASP A 106 -65.04 0.17 -13.66
N THR A 107 -64.48 0.62 -14.82
CA THR A 107 -65.01 1.64 -15.77
C THR A 107 -65.03 3.14 -15.39
N SER A 108 -64.93 4.12 -16.33
CA SER A 108 -64.41 4.14 -17.73
C SER A 108 -64.35 5.59 -18.29
N THR A 109 -63.73 5.80 -19.47
CA THR A 109 -63.92 6.96 -20.42
C THR A 109 -63.50 8.38 -19.95
N THR A 110 -63.08 9.36 -20.79
CA THR A 110 -62.75 9.46 -22.24
C THR A 110 -61.87 10.70 -22.53
N SER A 111 -61.27 10.78 -23.74
CA SER A 111 -60.72 11.99 -24.41
C SER A 111 -59.42 12.63 -23.85
N SER A 112 -58.54 13.25 -24.66
CA SER A 112 -58.42 13.24 -26.14
C SER A 112 -57.06 13.80 -26.63
N THR A 113 -56.68 13.39 -27.86
CA THR A 113 -55.81 14.10 -28.84
C THR A 113 -54.38 14.55 -28.51
N LEU A 114 -53.44 13.97 -29.27
CA LEU A 114 -52.26 14.58 -29.91
C LEU A 114 -51.93 16.05 -29.60
N ASN A 115 -50.65 16.33 -29.32
CA ASN A 115 -49.75 16.75 -30.42
C ASN A 115 -48.25 16.60 -30.13
N ARG A 116 -47.44 16.59 -31.21
CA ARG A 116 -45.98 16.39 -31.20
C ARG A 116 -45.33 17.53 -32.01
N VAL A 117 -44.59 18.43 -31.36
CA VAL A 117 -43.88 19.54 -32.04
C VAL A 117 -42.44 19.66 -31.51
N THR A 118 -41.54 20.13 -32.36
CA THR A 118 -40.07 20.18 -32.20
C THR A 118 -39.52 21.61 -32.26
N SER A 119 -38.19 21.76 -32.12
CA SER A 119 -37.39 23.01 -32.14
C SER A 119 -37.51 23.91 -30.90
N ALA A 120 -36.49 24.61 -30.35
CA ALA A 120 -35.12 25.02 -30.73
C ALA A 120 -34.95 26.45 -31.29
N ARG A 121 -33.93 27.18 -30.77
CA ARG A 121 -33.56 28.61 -31.00
C ARG A 121 -34.54 29.61 -30.35
N ARG A 122 -34.22 30.89 -30.03
CA ARG A 122 -33.05 31.81 -30.14
C ARG A 122 -33.23 32.91 -29.03
N SER A 123 -32.44 33.96 -28.76
CA SER A 123 -31.13 34.58 -29.13
C SER A 123 -30.78 35.57 -27.99
N SER A 124 -29.60 35.61 -27.37
CA SER A 124 -28.34 36.26 -27.81
C SER A 124 -28.42 37.74 -28.24
N PHE A 125 -27.80 38.65 -27.47
CA PHE A 125 -27.19 39.95 -27.86
C PHE A 125 -26.40 40.46 -26.61
N TYR A 126 -25.26 41.17 -26.66
CA TYR A 126 -24.49 41.77 -27.77
C TYR A 126 -22.99 41.36 -27.75
N ASN A 127 -22.24 41.75 -28.78
CA ASN A 127 -20.80 41.46 -28.99
C ASN A 127 -19.97 42.75 -29.15
N THR A 128 -18.64 42.57 -29.14
CA THR A 128 -17.58 43.26 -29.94
C THR A 128 -16.74 44.36 -29.28
N LEU A 129 -15.41 44.14 -29.28
CA LEU A 129 -14.24 45.05 -29.41
C LEU A 129 -13.04 44.36 -28.73
N SER A 130 -11.80 44.34 -29.23
CA SER A 130 -11.25 44.60 -30.58
C SER A 130 -9.90 43.88 -30.69
N SER A 131 -9.31 43.75 -31.89
CA SER A 131 -8.04 43.03 -32.09
C SER A 131 -7.10 43.67 -33.14
N THR A 132 -6.08 44.40 -32.69
CA THR A 132 -4.84 44.67 -33.45
C THR A 132 -3.78 45.31 -32.55
N TYR A 133 -2.58 44.72 -32.50
CA TYR A 133 -1.26 45.31 -32.81
C TYR A 133 -0.19 44.23 -32.58
N GLY A 134 1.02 44.36 -33.12
CA GLY A 134 2.04 43.32 -32.99
C GLY A 134 3.46 43.76 -33.33
N LEU A 135 4.40 42.84 -33.06
CA LEU A 135 5.81 42.79 -33.48
C LEU A 135 6.71 44.01 -33.20
N VAL A 136 7.53 43.91 -32.15
CA VAL A 136 8.96 44.29 -32.14
C VAL A 136 9.72 43.28 -31.25
N THR A 137 10.96 42.92 -31.59
CA THR A 137 11.92 42.12 -30.77
C THR A 137 12.83 43.07 -29.98
N ASP A 138 13.39 42.71 -28.81
CA ASP A 138 14.63 41.93 -28.71
C ASP A 138 15.03 41.57 -27.25
N ASN A 139 16.23 41.02 -27.07
CA ASN A 139 16.84 40.52 -25.82
C ASN A 139 17.26 41.68 -24.86
N ASP A 140 17.56 41.55 -23.55
CA ASP A 140 18.68 40.76 -22.99
C ASP A 140 18.83 40.84 -21.42
N VAL A 141 19.26 39.72 -20.81
CA VAL A 141 20.34 39.59 -19.78
C VAL A 141 20.16 39.94 -18.25
N ILE A 142 21.00 39.25 -17.45
CA ILE A 142 21.27 39.25 -15.98
C ILE A 142 20.29 38.52 -15.02
N TYR A 143 20.66 37.30 -14.63
CA TYR A 143 20.45 36.78 -13.27
C TYR A 143 21.60 37.24 -12.36
N SER A 144 21.30 37.69 -11.13
CA SER A 144 22.31 37.93 -10.09
C SER A 144 22.29 36.84 -9.02
N THR A 145 23.46 36.27 -8.72
CA THR A 145 23.64 35.29 -7.64
C THR A 145 24.69 35.80 -6.64
N HIS A 146 24.26 36.17 -5.43
CA HIS A 146 25.21 36.56 -4.38
C HIS A 146 25.66 35.36 -3.54
N THR A 147 26.90 34.94 -3.77
CA THR A 147 27.69 34.12 -2.84
C THR A 147 28.23 35.00 -1.73
N ILE A 148 28.11 34.58 -0.47
CA ILE A 148 28.84 35.19 0.66
C ILE A 148 29.88 34.20 1.19
N THR A 149 31.09 34.69 1.38
CA THR A 149 32.28 33.91 1.77
C THR A 149 32.43 33.79 3.29
N LYS A 150 33.26 32.83 3.73
CA LYS A 150 33.67 32.71 5.14
C LYS A 150 34.54 33.90 5.55
N SER A 151 34.40 34.33 6.79
CA SER A 151 35.48 34.93 7.58
C SER A 151 35.74 34.08 8.83
N THR A 152 36.91 34.23 9.44
CA THR A 152 37.38 33.40 10.55
C THR A 152 37.90 34.28 11.68
N ILE A 153 37.42 34.09 12.90
CA ILE A 153 38.01 34.65 14.13
C ILE A 153 38.09 33.53 15.17
N SER A 154 39.16 33.52 15.95
CA SER A 154 39.43 32.57 17.05
C SER A 154 39.85 33.34 18.31
N THR A 155 40.10 32.62 19.41
CA THR A 155 40.53 33.11 20.75
C THR A 155 39.42 33.86 21.54
N THR A 156 39.29 33.76 22.88
CA THR A 156 40.00 32.91 23.87
C THR A 156 39.17 32.66 25.15
N SER A 157 39.40 31.48 25.77
CA SER A 157 39.48 31.20 27.22
C SER A 157 38.30 31.41 28.22
N SER A 158 37.97 30.30 28.91
CA SER A 158 37.79 30.10 30.37
C SER A 158 36.71 30.84 31.22
N THR A 159 35.79 30.02 31.78
CA THR A 159 35.31 29.95 33.20
C THR A 159 34.71 31.21 33.87
N ILE A 160 33.64 31.18 34.70
CA ILE A 160 33.31 30.30 35.86
C ILE A 160 31.76 30.06 35.96
N LEU A 161 31.31 29.27 36.95
CA LEU A 161 29.91 29.11 37.43
C LEU A 161 29.18 30.47 37.64
N GLU A 162 27.85 30.61 37.78
CA GLU A 162 26.90 29.85 38.61
C GLU A 162 25.43 30.26 38.30
N ASN A 163 24.44 29.80 39.07
CA ASN A 163 23.02 30.18 38.91
C ASN A 163 22.71 31.55 39.54
N PHE A 164 21.72 32.28 39.02
CA PHE A 164 20.47 32.57 39.76
C PHE A 164 19.38 33.14 38.83
N SER A 165 18.13 33.13 39.30
CA SER A 165 16.94 33.66 38.63
C SER A 165 16.40 34.84 39.42
N THR A 166 16.02 35.93 38.73
CA THR A 166 14.72 36.64 38.88
C THR A 166 14.59 37.67 37.76
N ASP A 167 13.34 37.93 37.34
CA ASP A 167 12.98 38.96 36.37
C ASP A 167 13.14 40.39 36.94
N ASP A 168 13.39 41.39 36.08
CA ASP A 168 12.37 42.45 35.91
C ASP A 168 12.50 43.28 34.61
N ILE A 169 11.35 43.83 34.23
CA ILE A 169 10.95 44.47 32.97
C ILE A 169 11.65 45.82 32.67
N ILE A 170 11.87 46.14 31.37
CA ILE A 170 11.50 47.44 30.73
C ILE A 170 11.58 47.38 29.19
N PHE A 171 10.57 47.94 28.52
CA PHE A 171 10.51 48.16 27.06
C PHE A 171 10.73 49.65 26.76
N ALA A 172 11.53 50.00 25.74
CA ALA A 172 11.65 51.38 25.27
C ALA A 172 12.07 51.47 23.79
N SER A 173 11.44 52.42 23.06
CA SER A 173 11.74 52.80 21.67
C SER A 173 11.44 51.73 20.60
N LEU A 174 11.11 52.05 19.34
CA LEU A 174 11.12 53.36 18.64
C LEU A 174 9.70 53.79 18.19
N ARG A 175 9.57 55.08 17.83
CA ARG A 175 8.36 55.71 17.32
C ARG A 175 8.56 56.10 15.84
N THR A 176 7.46 56.04 15.08
CA THR A 176 7.09 56.89 13.92
C THR A 176 8.16 57.32 12.90
N ASP A 177 7.84 57.12 11.62
CA ASP A 177 7.46 58.30 10.82
C ASP A 177 6.27 57.96 9.91
N ASP A 178 5.28 58.86 9.87
CA ASP A 178 4.04 58.74 9.09
C ASP A 178 3.96 59.88 8.08
N SER A 179 3.67 59.60 6.80
CA SER A 179 2.99 60.56 5.94
C SER A 179 2.35 59.91 4.70
N ILE A 180 1.34 60.60 4.15
CA ILE A 180 0.67 60.32 2.88
C ILE A 180 -0.15 59.01 2.83
N LEU A 181 -1.32 59.01 3.48
CA LEU A 181 -2.59 58.60 2.82
C LEU A 181 -3.84 59.01 3.63
N ASN A 182 -4.15 60.31 3.60
CA ASN A 182 -5.48 60.81 3.94
C ASN A 182 -6.18 61.25 2.64
N ASN A 183 -7.24 60.56 2.23
CA ASN A 183 -8.42 61.16 1.58
C ASN A 183 -9.52 60.13 1.28
N LEU A 184 -10.78 60.54 1.54
CA LEU A 184 -12.05 59.96 1.07
C LEU A 184 -12.37 58.53 1.60
N SER A 185 -13.29 58.42 2.57
CA SER A 185 -14.76 58.36 2.40
C SER A 185 -15.23 56.94 2.04
N THR A 186 -15.71 56.13 3.00
CA THR A 186 -17.14 56.02 3.38
C THR A 186 -18.08 55.91 2.17
N ASP A 187 -18.90 54.87 2.01
CA ASP A 187 -19.37 53.86 3.01
C ASP A 187 -19.64 52.46 2.32
N TYR A 188 -20.34 51.43 2.83
CA TYR A 188 -21.42 51.31 3.83
C TYR A 188 -21.54 49.86 4.39
N PHE A 189 -22.26 49.68 5.52
CA PHE A 189 -22.88 48.44 6.06
C PHE A 189 -22.11 47.09 5.94
N THR A 190 -21.31 46.67 6.94
CA THR A 190 -21.68 45.97 8.20
C THR A 190 -22.17 44.51 8.09
N GLU A 191 -21.34 43.58 8.60
CA GLU A 191 -21.80 42.44 9.40
C GLU A 191 -20.83 42.27 10.60
N THR A 192 -21.34 41.94 11.78
CA THR A 192 -20.62 42.14 13.06
C THR A 192 -19.95 40.88 13.59
N ILE A 193 -18.61 40.80 13.46
CA ILE A 193 -17.80 39.82 14.21
C ILE A 193 -17.69 40.28 15.69
N PRO A 194 -18.05 39.45 16.68
CA PRO A 194 -17.89 39.79 18.09
C PRO A 194 -16.43 40.07 18.48
N ARG A 195 -16.17 41.22 19.12
CA ARG A 195 -14.82 41.72 19.48
C ARG A 195 -14.26 41.02 20.73
N ALA A 196 -14.10 39.70 20.66
CA ALA A 196 -13.73 38.84 21.78
C ALA A 196 -12.64 37.78 21.45
N SER A 197 -11.64 38.14 20.62
CA SER A 197 -10.54 37.22 20.26
C SER A 197 -9.21 37.92 19.92
N LEU A 198 -8.75 38.84 20.80
CA LEU A 198 -7.43 39.49 20.70
C LEU A 198 -6.62 39.49 22.02
N LEU A 199 -7.08 38.77 23.03
CA LEU A 199 -6.41 38.59 24.32
C LEU A 199 -6.31 37.11 24.68
N ASN A 200 -5.42 36.37 23.97
CA ASN A 200 -4.91 35.05 24.40
C ASN A 200 -3.73 34.56 23.52
N LEU A 201 -2.84 35.45 23.05
CA LEU A 201 -1.71 35.06 22.18
C LEU A 201 -0.41 34.72 22.94
N THR A 202 -0.54 34.23 24.18
CA THR A 202 0.57 33.76 25.02
C THR A 202 0.35 32.35 25.58
N THR A 203 -0.76 31.69 25.23
CA THR A 203 -0.90 30.25 25.51
C THR A 203 0.08 29.47 24.65
N LEU A 204 1.02 28.75 25.28
CA LEU A 204 1.75 27.67 24.64
C LEU A 204 0.76 26.73 23.93
N PRO A 205 1.09 26.15 22.76
CA PRO A 205 0.22 25.15 22.12
C PRO A 205 -0.05 24.03 23.13
N PRO A 206 -1.32 23.57 23.27
CA PRO A 206 -1.67 22.60 24.29
C PRO A 206 -0.82 21.35 24.12
N SER A 207 -0.26 20.85 25.23
CA SER A 207 0.62 19.69 25.23
C SER A 207 -0.07 18.50 24.56
N GLU A 208 0.56 17.95 23.52
CA GLU A 208 0.11 16.73 22.83
C GLU A 208 -0.34 15.66 23.86
N PRO A 209 -1.53 15.06 23.71
CA PRO A 209 -2.05 14.12 24.70
C PRO A 209 -1.13 12.90 24.79
N GLU A 210 -0.89 12.40 26.00
CA GLU A 210 0.02 11.26 26.28
C GLU A 210 -0.37 9.98 25.51
N TYR A 211 -1.65 9.85 25.12
CA TYR A 211 -2.22 8.69 24.44
C TYR A 211 -3.04 9.10 23.20
N LEU A 212 -2.94 8.30 22.13
CA LEU A 212 -3.78 8.35 20.92
C LEU A 212 -5.19 7.80 21.16
N VAL A 213 -5.28 6.80 22.04
CA VAL A 213 -6.50 6.19 22.55
C VAL A 213 -6.30 5.95 24.05
N SER A 214 -7.21 6.42 24.88
CA SER A 214 -7.16 6.26 26.33
C SER A 214 -8.53 5.87 26.87
N SER A 215 -8.65 4.62 27.32
CA SER A 215 -9.82 4.07 28.02
C SER A 215 -9.37 2.99 29.01
N PRO A 216 -10.24 2.53 29.93
CA PRO A 216 -9.88 1.50 30.92
C PRO A 216 -9.40 0.18 30.32
N LYS A 217 -9.85 -0.16 29.09
CA LYS A 217 -9.43 -1.37 28.37
C LYS A 217 -8.36 -1.14 27.28
N CYS A 218 -8.03 0.10 26.93
CA CYS A 218 -7.07 0.40 25.88
C CYS A 218 -6.27 1.68 26.12
N LYS A 219 -4.94 1.56 26.15
CA LYS A 219 -4.02 2.70 26.15
C LYS A 219 -2.99 2.55 25.03
N ILE A 220 -3.03 3.46 24.06
CA ILE A 220 -2.08 3.52 22.94
C ILE A 220 -1.26 4.81 23.10
N PRO A 221 0.05 4.77 23.41
CA PRO A 221 0.84 5.97 23.70
C PRO A 221 1.11 6.82 22.44
N ASN A 222 1.10 8.15 22.60
CA ASN A 222 1.37 9.11 21.53
C ASN A 222 2.87 9.45 21.47
N TYR A 223 3.65 8.59 20.82
CA TYR A 223 5.09 8.85 20.66
C TYR A 223 5.37 9.93 19.61
N HIS A 224 6.19 10.92 19.98
CA HIS A 224 6.70 11.92 19.05
C HIS A 224 7.47 11.27 17.88
N PRO A 225 7.18 11.59 16.60
CA PRO A 225 7.73 10.87 15.44
C PRO A 225 9.26 10.76 15.38
N PHE A 226 9.98 11.77 15.90
CA PHE A 226 11.45 11.86 15.91
C PHE A 226 12.07 11.60 17.30
N ASN A 227 11.48 10.71 18.09
CA ASN A 227 11.97 10.35 19.42
C ASN A 227 13.34 9.62 19.42
N LYS A 228 13.97 9.53 20.60
CA LYS A 228 15.40 9.17 20.76
C LYS A 228 15.77 7.77 20.26
N ASP A 229 14.85 6.80 20.32
CA ASP A 229 15.10 5.41 19.88
C ASP A 229 14.95 5.24 18.36
N THR A 230 14.01 5.95 17.72
CA THR A 230 13.78 5.86 16.27
C THR A 230 14.61 6.82 15.43
N LYS A 231 14.93 8.03 15.93
CA LYS A 231 15.56 9.12 15.16
C LYS A 231 16.82 8.70 14.37
N ARG A 232 17.60 7.75 14.90
CA ARG A 232 18.81 7.18 14.26
C ARG A 232 18.56 6.30 13.02
N PHE A 233 17.34 5.82 12.81
CA PHE A 233 16.97 5.01 11.63
C PHE A 233 16.39 5.86 10.50
N TYR A 234 16.00 7.10 10.78
CA TYR A 234 15.46 8.02 9.79
C TYR A 234 16.55 8.84 9.08
N HIS A 235 16.51 8.85 7.75
CA HIS A 235 17.31 9.73 6.90
C HIS A 235 16.51 10.08 5.63
N LYS A 236 16.39 11.38 5.29
CA LYS A 236 15.67 11.79 4.07
C LYS A 236 16.45 11.35 2.83
N GLN A 237 15.80 10.59 1.97
CA GLN A 237 16.27 10.24 0.63
C GLN A 237 15.72 11.25 -0.39
N LYS A 238 16.41 11.42 -1.52
CA LYS A 238 15.93 12.25 -2.64
C LYS A 238 15.10 11.41 -3.62
N TYR A 239 14.19 12.05 -4.32
CA TYR A 239 13.62 11.51 -5.56
C TYR A 239 14.75 11.20 -6.55
N LYS A 240 14.65 10.07 -7.26
CA LYS A 240 15.54 9.74 -8.38
C LYS A 240 14.65 9.46 -9.60
N PRO A 241 14.71 10.27 -10.67
CA PRO A 241 13.95 9.95 -11.87
C PRO A 241 14.55 8.74 -12.59
N CYS A 242 13.70 8.01 -13.32
CA CYS A 242 14.11 6.87 -14.14
C CYS A 242 14.73 7.29 -15.48
N THR A 243 14.44 8.49 -15.96
CA THR A 243 15.13 9.17 -17.07
C THR A 243 15.21 10.67 -16.80
N TYR A 244 16.25 11.33 -17.33
CA TYR A 244 16.36 12.80 -17.33
C TYR A 244 15.84 13.44 -18.63
N LYS A 245 15.41 12.62 -19.62
CA LYS A 245 14.77 13.10 -20.86
C LYS A 245 13.26 13.24 -20.65
N LYS A 246 12.63 14.22 -21.32
CA LYS A 246 11.16 14.35 -21.41
C LYS A 246 10.60 13.05 -22.04
N ILE A 247 9.46 12.56 -21.53
CA ILE A 247 8.89 11.27 -21.91
C ILE A 247 8.40 11.34 -23.37
N LEU A 248 8.96 10.49 -24.25
CA LEU A 248 8.75 10.58 -25.70
C LEU A 248 7.33 10.22 -26.16
N THR A 249 6.55 9.47 -25.37
CA THR A 249 5.19 9.07 -25.74
C THR A 249 4.22 9.18 -24.57
N TYR A 250 2.99 9.62 -24.86
CA TYR A 250 1.94 9.83 -23.87
C TYR A 250 0.56 9.50 -24.45
N VAL A 251 -0.42 9.25 -23.59
CA VAL A 251 -1.81 9.01 -23.98
C VAL A 251 -2.68 10.19 -23.56
N THR A 252 -3.63 10.59 -24.40
CA THR A 252 -4.73 11.50 -24.03
C THR A 252 -6.05 10.77 -24.19
N VAL A 253 -6.96 10.92 -23.23
CA VAL A 253 -8.37 10.53 -23.40
C VAL A 253 -9.19 11.80 -23.63
N LYS A 254 -9.91 11.87 -24.76
CA LYS A 254 -10.87 12.95 -25.04
C LYS A 254 -12.12 12.35 -25.66
N ASP A 255 -13.30 12.79 -25.22
CA ASP A 255 -14.59 12.32 -25.73
C ASP A 255 -14.71 10.77 -25.69
N ASN A 256 -14.14 10.17 -24.63
CA ASN A 256 -13.95 8.72 -24.40
C ASN A 256 -13.05 7.98 -25.42
N ILE A 257 -12.39 8.68 -26.33
CA ILE A 257 -11.40 8.12 -27.27
C ILE A 257 -10.00 8.28 -26.68
N ALA A 258 -9.25 7.18 -26.57
CA ALA A 258 -7.85 7.20 -26.17
C ALA A 258 -6.93 7.30 -27.40
N THR A 259 -5.98 8.23 -27.37
CA THR A 259 -5.02 8.46 -28.44
C THR A 259 -3.61 8.44 -27.86
N LEU A 260 -2.76 7.56 -28.40
CA LEU A 260 -1.32 7.53 -28.15
C LEU A 260 -0.62 8.54 -29.06
N HIS A 261 0.26 9.36 -28.52
CA HIS A 261 1.05 10.35 -29.25
C HIS A 261 2.55 10.11 -29.09
N VAL A 262 3.32 10.51 -30.10
CA VAL A 262 4.74 10.83 -29.99
C VAL A 262 4.86 12.31 -29.68
N ASP A 263 5.58 12.67 -28.61
CA ASP A 263 5.95 14.05 -28.33
C ASP A 263 7.05 14.49 -29.31
N THR A 264 6.65 15.21 -30.35
CA THR A 264 7.55 15.75 -31.37
C THR A 264 8.55 16.77 -30.82
N GLU A 265 8.26 17.43 -29.69
CA GLU A 265 9.21 18.33 -29.01
C GLU A 265 10.30 17.55 -28.27
N SER A 266 9.99 16.34 -27.79
CA SER A 266 10.97 15.45 -27.14
C SER A 266 11.96 14.84 -28.13
N VAL A 267 11.56 14.62 -29.40
CA VAL A 267 12.34 13.88 -30.41
C VAL A 267 13.81 14.31 -30.52
N PRO A 268 14.15 15.63 -30.59
CA PRO A 268 15.55 16.07 -30.68
C PRO A 268 16.43 15.64 -29.50
N SER A 269 15.87 15.43 -28.30
CA SER A 269 16.61 14.92 -27.14
C SER A 269 16.97 13.43 -27.26
N TYR A 270 16.35 12.70 -28.21
CA TYR A 270 16.63 11.30 -28.52
C TYR A 270 17.45 11.14 -29.80
N THR A 271 17.14 11.89 -30.86
CA THR A 271 17.88 11.88 -32.14
C THR A 271 17.58 13.08 -33.03
N SER A 272 18.55 13.49 -33.84
CA SER A 272 18.37 14.45 -34.94
C SER A 272 17.79 13.83 -36.22
N ASN A 273 17.76 12.50 -36.37
CA ASN A 273 17.22 11.82 -37.57
C ASN A 273 15.68 11.74 -37.59
N GLY A 274 15.02 12.11 -36.49
CA GLY A 274 13.62 11.75 -36.22
C GLY A 274 13.44 10.27 -35.85
N VAL A 275 12.22 9.91 -35.46
CA VAL A 275 11.88 8.56 -34.97
C VAL A 275 10.94 7.79 -35.91
N THR A 276 10.85 6.48 -35.72
CA THR A 276 9.76 5.62 -36.18
C THR A 276 9.27 4.83 -34.97
N CYS A 277 7.99 4.97 -34.60
CA CYS A 277 7.43 4.28 -33.44
C CYS A 277 6.45 3.17 -33.88
N CYS A 278 6.35 2.12 -33.08
CA CYS A 278 5.30 1.12 -33.20
C CYS A 278 4.74 0.77 -31.82
N TYR A 279 3.51 0.25 -31.78
CA TYR A 279 2.85 -0.18 -30.54
C TYR A 279 2.30 -1.60 -30.64
N SER A 280 2.22 -2.29 -29.49
CA SER A 280 1.66 -3.64 -29.35
C SER A 280 0.70 -3.70 -28.16
N ASN A 281 -0.51 -4.22 -28.35
CA ASN A 281 -1.47 -4.47 -27.27
C ASN A 281 -0.96 -5.58 -26.34
N ILE A 282 -1.04 -5.36 -25.03
CA ILE A 282 -0.60 -6.27 -23.95
C ILE A 282 -1.84 -6.93 -23.36
N THR A 283 -2.09 -8.19 -23.72
CA THR A 283 -3.32 -8.92 -23.37
C THR A 283 -3.07 -10.09 -22.42
N ARG A 284 -4.02 -10.34 -21.51
CA ARG A 284 -3.93 -11.42 -20.50
C ARG A 284 -4.09 -12.81 -21.14
N VAL A 285 -3.26 -13.77 -20.75
CA VAL A 285 -3.33 -15.15 -21.27
C VAL A 285 -4.34 -15.98 -20.46
N ASN A 286 -5.63 -15.83 -20.79
CA ASN A 286 -6.73 -16.43 -20.03
C ASN A 286 -6.74 -17.97 -20.01
N TYR A 287 -6.37 -18.64 -21.10
CA TYR A 287 -6.32 -20.11 -21.20
C TYR A 287 -4.98 -20.66 -20.70
N SER A 288 -4.72 -20.51 -19.39
CA SER A 288 -3.42 -20.77 -18.76
C SER A 288 -3.59 -21.46 -17.41
N LYS A 289 -2.64 -22.33 -17.02
CA LYS A 289 -2.54 -22.85 -15.64
C LYS A 289 -2.23 -21.74 -14.61
N ASP A 290 -1.65 -20.63 -15.08
CA ASP A 290 -1.38 -19.40 -14.34
C ASP A 290 -1.76 -18.20 -15.24
N PRO A 291 -3.04 -17.81 -15.33
CA PRO A 291 -3.47 -16.72 -16.21
C PRO A 291 -3.02 -15.35 -15.69
N ASP A 292 -2.79 -15.26 -14.38
CA ASP A 292 -2.30 -14.09 -13.66
C ASP A 292 -0.78 -13.93 -13.64
N LYS A 293 -0.03 -14.77 -14.38
CA LYS A 293 1.44 -14.68 -14.48
C LYS A 293 1.94 -14.44 -15.91
N ARG A 294 1.04 -14.34 -16.89
CA ARG A 294 1.40 -14.23 -18.31
C ARG A 294 0.52 -13.25 -19.08
N VAL A 295 1.18 -12.40 -19.85
CA VAL A 295 0.60 -11.58 -20.91
C VAL A 295 1.20 -11.98 -22.26
N LYS A 296 0.54 -11.59 -23.35
CA LYS A 296 1.05 -11.68 -24.72
C LYS A 296 0.97 -10.31 -25.39
N TRP A 297 1.86 -10.05 -26.33
CA TRP A 297 1.90 -8.84 -27.13
C TRP A 297 1.32 -9.11 -28.52
N SER A 298 0.64 -8.13 -29.12
CA SER A 298 0.32 -8.17 -30.55
C SER A 298 1.57 -7.93 -31.41
N THR A 299 1.48 -8.16 -32.71
CA THR A 299 2.40 -7.57 -33.69
C THR A 299 2.50 -6.06 -33.50
N CYS A 300 3.70 -5.50 -33.66
CA CYS A 300 3.95 -4.08 -33.42
C CYS A 300 3.50 -3.24 -34.63
N THR A 301 2.44 -2.45 -34.46
CA THR A 301 1.83 -1.63 -35.51
C THR A 301 2.52 -0.28 -35.57
N ASN A 302 3.09 0.09 -36.72
CA ASN A 302 3.76 1.37 -36.91
C ASN A 302 2.79 2.55 -36.84
N PHE A 303 3.22 3.67 -36.24
CA PHE A 303 2.53 4.96 -36.27
C PHE A 303 3.56 6.11 -36.36
N VAL A 304 3.11 7.30 -36.76
CA VAL A 304 4.00 8.45 -37.03
C VAL A 304 3.91 9.48 -35.91
N SER A 305 2.81 10.23 -35.84
CA SER A 305 2.61 11.27 -34.82
C SER A 305 1.69 10.78 -33.71
N ASN A 306 0.56 10.15 -34.06
CA ASN A 306 -0.37 9.58 -33.10
C ASN A 306 -1.16 8.40 -33.70
N VAL A 307 -1.90 7.69 -32.84
CA VAL A 307 -2.80 6.59 -33.21
C VAL A 307 -3.87 6.39 -32.13
N THR A 308 -5.11 6.13 -32.54
CA THR A 308 -6.20 5.75 -31.63
C THR A 308 -5.94 4.35 -31.07
N ILE A 309 -6.09 4.20 -29.76
CA ILE A 309 -5.92 2.93 -29.04
C ILE A 309 -7.19 2.61 -28.23
N PHE A 310 -7.34 1.33 -27.89
CA PHE A 310 -8.52 0.81 -27.19
C PHE A 310 -8.16 0.38 -25.75
N ARG A 311 -8.99 -0.46 -25.13
CA ARG A 311 -8.92 -0.80 -23.69
C ARG A 311 -7.68 -1.60 -23.25
N ASP A 312 -7.03 -2.32 -24.16
CA ASP A 312 -5.80 -3.08 -23.83
C ASP A 312 -4.62 -2.14 -23.58
N PRO A 313 -3.85 -2.30 -22.49
CA PRO A 313 -2.58 -1.59 -22.29
C PRO A 313 -1.64 -1.76 -23.49
N VAL A 314 -0.89 -0.72 -23.87
CA VAL A 314 -0.01 -0.76 -25.05
C VAL A 314 1.46 -0.66 -24.66
N TYR A 315 2.28 -1.58 -25.16
CA TYR A 315 3.74 -1.42 -25.25
C TYR A 315 4.05 -0.51 -26.44
N VAL A 316 5.04 0.36 -26.31
CA VAL A 316 5.43 1.32 -27.35
C VAL A 316 6.94 1.34 -27.48
N LYS A 317 7.46 1.19 -28.71
CA LYS A 317 8.89 1.17 -29.01
C LYS A 317 9.19 2.14 -30.15
N CYS A 318 10.20 2.98 -29.96
CA CYS A 318 10.63 3.98 -30.93
C CYS A 318 12.10 3.76 -31.33
N LEU A 319 12.31 3.71 -32.64
CA LEU A 319 13.60 3.53 -33.29
C LEU A 319 14.05 4.85 -33.92
N ASP A 320 15.36 5.04 -34.02
CA ASP A 320 15.96 6.07 -34.88
C ASP A 320 15.58 5.82 -36.34
N LYS A 321 15.08 6.85 -37.04
CA LYS A 321 14.56 6.71 -38.41
C LYS A 321 15.61 6.21 -39.41
N LYS A 322 16.89 6.59 -39.24
CA LYS A 322 17.99 6.33 -40.18
C LYS A 322 18.80 5.08 -39.82
N THR A 323 19.23 4.97 -38.56
CA THR A 323 20.09 3.89 -38.05
C THR A 323 19.31 2.68 -37.55
N ARG A 324 17.99 2.80 -37.40
CA ARG A 324 17.08 1.76 -36.86
C ARG A 324 17.39 1.29 -35.44
N LYS A 325 18.36 1.91 -34.76
CA LYS A 325 18.68 1.66 -33.36
C LYS A 325 17.50 2.01 -32.46
N GLU A 326 17.26 1.22 -31.44
CA GLU A 326 16.28 1.54 -30.40
C GLU A 326 16.70 2.75 -29.56
N LEU A 327 15.78 3.68 -29.35
CA LEU A 327 16.01 4.92 -28.61
C LEU A 327 15.18 5.03 -27.33
N TYR A 328 14.01 4.39 -27.32
CA TYR A 328 13.01 4.52 -26.27
C TYR A 328 12.02 3.36 -26.33
N GLU A 329 11.65 2.88 -25.15
CA GLU A 329 10.48 2.02 -24.94
C GLU A 329 9.67 2.52 -23.74
N ASN A 330 8.36 2.28 -23.75
CA ASN A 330 7.48 2.48 -22.60
C ASN A 330 6.25 1.57 -22.71
N ALA A 331 5.40 1.54 -21.69
CA ALA A 331 4.05 1.02 -21.80
C ALA A 331 3.05 1.97 -21.16
N HIS A 332 1.83 2.01 -21.68
CA HIS A 332 0.73 2.88 -21.23
C HIS A 332 -0.49 2.05 -20.85
N ALA A 333 -1.15 2.43 -19.76
CA ALA A 333 -2.50 1.97 -19.43
C ALA A 333 -3.55 2.79 -20.18
N ILE A 334 -4.76 2.25 -20.37
CA ILE A 334 -5.90 2.98 -20.92
C ILE A 334 -7.10 2.80 -19.99
N THR A 335 -7.78 3.90 -19.70
CA THR A 335 -9.02 3.94 -18.92
C THR A 335 -10.09 4.68 -19.73
N VAL A 336 -10.83 3.93 -20.55
CA VAL A 336 -12.01 4.38 -21.31
C VAL A 336 -13.21 3.51 -21.03
N MET A 337 -14.41 4.07 -21.06
CA MET A 337 -15.67 3.30 -21.04
C MET A 337 -15.79 2.49 -22.32
N ASP A 338 -16.01 1.18 -22.21
CA ASP A 338 -16.40 0.35 -23.35
C ASP A 338 -17.91 0.05 -23.33
N GLU A 339 -18.41 -0.66 -24.34
CA GLU A 339 -19.82 -1.06 -24.43
C GLU A 339 -20.33 -1.81 -23.19
N THR A 340 -19.47 -2.55 -22.50
CA THR A 340 -19.84 -3.30 -21.28
C THR A 340 -20.15 -2.35 -20.13
N ILE A 341 -19.35 -1.29 -20.01
CA ILE A 341 -19.55 -0.23 -19.02
C ILE A 341 -20.72 0.67 -19.39
N GLN A 342 -20.88 1.01 -20.68
CA GLN A 342 -22.04 1.77 -21.16
C GLN A 342 -23.35 1.04 -20.83
N LYS A 343 -23.48 -0.23 -21.21
CA LYS A 343 -24.68 -1.06 -20.90
C LYS A 343 -24.91 -1.24 -19.39
N LYS A 344 -23.85 -1.25 -18.58
CA LYS A 344 -23.90 -1.29 -17.12
C LYS A 344 -24.36 0.04 -16.49
N LEU A 345 -24.10 1.18 -17.16
CA LEU A 345 -24.57 2.51 -16.75
C LEU A 345 -25.99 2.81 -17.24
N GLU A 346 -26.35 2.35 -18.45
CA GLU A 346 -27.72 2.42 -19.00
C GLU A 346 -28.73 1.65 -18.13
N SER A 347 -28.28 0.54 -17.51
CA SER A 347 -29.06 -0.26 -16.56
C SER A 347 -28.86 0.15 -15.10
N PHE A 348 -28.12 1.23 -14.82
CA PHE A 348 -27.91 1.70 -13.46
C PHE A 348 -29.11 2.51 -12.95
N ASP A 349 -29.63 2.13 -11.78
CA ASP A 349 -30.66 2.92 -11.08
C ASP A 349 -30.09 4.27 -10.61
N ASN A 350 -30.48 5.33 -11.31
CA ASN A 350 -30.10 6.72 -11.05
C ASN A 350 -31.09 7.46 -10.11
N THR A 351 -32.02 6.78 -9.44
CA THR A 351 -32.95 7.43 -8.49
C THR A 351 -32.29 7.86 -7.17
N THR A 352 -31.10 7.32 -6.86
CA THR A 352 -30.30 7.69 -5.68
C THR A 352 -28.95 8.26 -6.09
N ASN A 353 -28.29 9.00 -5.20
CA ASN A 353 -26.94 9.53 -5.41
C ASN A 353 -25.88 8.66 -4.70
N PRO A 354 -25.23 7.70 -5.38
CA PRO A 354 -24.29 6.75 -4.76
C PRO A 354 -22.92 7.37 -4.42
N PHE A 355 -22.25 6.82 -3.42
CA PHE A 355 -20.90 7.25 -3.02
C PHE A 355 -19.81 6.49 -3.78
N SER A 356 -19.07 7.17 -4.65
CA SER A 356 -17.85 6.59 -5.23
C SER A 356 -16.76 6.43 -4.17
N ILE A 357 -15.99 5.35 -4.24
CA ILE A 357 -14.96 5.00 -3.25
C ILE A 357 -13.60 4.87 -3.95
N LEU A 358 -12.59 5.55 -3.42
CA LEU A 358 -11.22 5.48 -3.94
C LEU A 358 -10.24 5.17 -2.81
N LEU A 359 -9.76 3.93 -2.76
CA LEU A 359 -8.70 3.50 -1.85
C LEU A 359 -7.34 3.66 -2.53
N ILE A 360 -6.47 4.50 -1.95
CA ILE A 360 -5.09 4.72 -2.38
C ILE A 360 -4.19 4.22 -1.25
N GLY A 361 -3.43 3.17 -1.50
CA GLY A 361 -2.68 2.45 -0.48
C GLY A 361 -1.18 2.37 -0.72
N ILE A 362 -0.40 2.47 0.35
CA ILE A 362 1.06 2.31 0.33
C ILE A 362 1.45 1.27 1.39
N ASP A 363 2.13 0.19 1.00
CA ASP A 363 2.58 -0.89 1.89
C ASP A 363 3.61 -0.40 2.93
N SER A 364 3.63 -0.99 4.14
CA SER A 364 4.71 -0.81 5.14
C SER A 364 4.90 0.59 5.77
N ILE A 365 3.89 1.47 5.79
CA ILE A 365 4.01 2.82 6.39
C ILE A 365 3.15 2.98 7.64
N SER A 366 3.82 3.06 8.79
CA SER A 366 3.22 3.40 10.08
C SER A 366 2.76 4.87 10.13
N ARG A 367 1.83 5.23 11.06
CA ARG A 367 1.47 6.64 11.30
C ARG A 367 2.70 7.51 11.55
N LEU A 368 3.66 7.03 12.36
CA LEU A 368 4.86 7.80 12.68
C LEU A 368 5.82 7.89 11.48
N ASN A 369 5.93 6.84 10.65
CA ASN A 369 6.73 6.91 9.43
C ASN A 369 6.10 7.78 8.34
N PHE A 370 4.76 7.86 8.28
CA PHE A 370 4.06 8.81 7.42
C PHE A 370 4.46 10.26 7.78
N ILE A 371 4.40 10.62 9.07
CA ILE A 371 4.80 11.96 9.54
C ILE A 371 6.29 12.24 9.30
N ARG A 372 7.18 11.26 9.53
CA ARG A 372 8.63 11.42 9.30
C ARG A 372 9.00 11.53 7.83
N SER A 373 8.51 10.61 7.01
CA SER A 373 9.01 10.32 5.67
C SER A 373 8.13 10.90 4.56
N LEU A 374 6.88 11.25 4.82
CA LEU A 374 5.98 11.89 3.86
C LEU A 374 5.42 13.23 4.42
N PRO A 375 6.26 14.15 4.95
CA PRO A 375 5.81 15.33 5.68
C PRO A 375 5.01 16.33 4.82
N ASN A 376 5.31 16.48 3.53
CA ASN A 376 4.53 17.37 2.65
C ASN A 376 3.16 16.77 2.36
N THR A 377 3.07 15.45 2.19
CA THR A 377 1.81 14.70 2.05
C THR A 377 0.98 14.74 3.33
N HIS A 378 1.60 14.52 4.49
CA HIS A 378 0.97 14.62 5.80
C HIS A 378 0.39 16.02 6.04
N LYS A 379 1.19 17.07 5.77
CA LYS A 379 0.71 18.46 5.84
C LYS A 379 -0.48 18.69 4.89
N PHE A 380 -0.48 18.13 3.68
CA PHE A 380 -1.60 18.26 2.75
C PHE A 380 -2.90 17.65 3.32
N VAL A 381 -2.89 16.40 3.80
CA VAL A 381 -4.12 15.74 4.26
C VAL A 381 -4.70 16.40 5.52
N GLU A 382 -3.86 16.79 6.48
CA GLU A 382 -4.27 17.55 7.68
C GLU A 382 -4.89 18.90 7.30
N GLN A 383 -4.24 19.67 6.39
CA GLN A 383 -4.74 20.99 5.97
C GLN A 383 -6.00 20.93 5.09
N ASN A 384 -6.33 19.80 4.48
CA ASN A 384 -7.51 19.63 3.63
C ASN A 384 -8.65 18.87 4.32
N GLY A 385 -8.60 18.75 5.65
CA GLY A 385 -9.71 18.22 6.46
C GLY A 385 -9.98 16.72 6.25
N TRP A 386 -8.95 15.94 5.93
CA TRP A 386 -9.02 14.47 5.94
C TRP A 386 -8.96 13.99 7.39
N ILE A 387 -9.84 13.05 7.76
CA ILE A 387 -9.93 12.57 9.15
C ILE A 387 -9.02 11.35 9.34
N PRO A 388 -8.02 11.39 10.24
CA PRO A 388 -7.23 10.20 10.59
C PRO A 388 -7.98 9.26 11.52
N LEU A 389 -7.66 7.96 11.49
CA LEU A 389 -7.99 7.03 12.59
C LEU A 389 -6.72 6.73 13.37
N LYS A 390 -6.49 7.43 14.48
CA LYS A 390 -5.22 7.41 15.23
C LYS A 390 -4.97 6.09 15.95
N GLY A 391 -6.05 5.39 16.32
CA GLY A 391 -6.05 4.07 16.95
C GLY A 391 -6.28 2.90 15.99
N TYR A 392 -6.02 3.09 14.69
CA TYR A 392 -6.19 2.04 13.68
C TYR A 392 -5.09 0.98 13.78
N ASN A 393 -5.46 -0.18 14.32
CA ASN A 393 -4.55 -1.27 14.62
C ASN A 393 -4.66 -2.36 13.54
N LYS A 394 -3.53 -2.84 13.01
CA LYS A 394 -3.52 -3.95 12.04
C LYS A 394 -4.03 -5.27 12.64
N MET A 395 -4.41 -6.22 11.79
CA MET A 395 -4.85 -7.55 12.24
C MET A 395 -3.72 -8.57 12.35
N ALA A 396 -2.70 -8.49 11.49
CA ALA A 396 -1.76 -9.58 11.27
C ALA A 396 -0.41 -9.14 10.64
N ASP A 397 0.46 -10.11 10.39
CA ASP A 397 1.88 -9.93 10.05
C ASP A 397 2.13 -9.15 8.74
N ASN A 398 1.49 -9.48 7.61
CA ASN A 398 1.72 -8.86 6.28
C ASN A 398 0.46 -8.30 5.59
N THR A 399 0.68 -7.61 4.46
CA THR A 399 -0.31 -7.09 3.50
C THR A 399 -1.49 -8.04 3.26
N PHE A 400 -1.25 -9.32 2.95
CA PHE A 400 -2.33 -10.24 2.59
C PHE A 400 -3.43 -10.37 3.67
N PRO A 401 -3.17 -10.80 4.91
CA PRO A 401 -4.22 -10.89 5.93
C PRO A 401 -4.80 -9.54 6.37
N ASN A 402 -4.03 -8.45 6.33
CA ASN A 402 -4.57 -7.11 6.65
C ASN A 402 -5.54 -6.62 5.56
N LEU A 403 -5.22 -6.82 4.29
CA LEU A 403 -6.12 -6.51 3.18
C LEU A 403 -7.29 -7.49 3.07
N MET A 404 -7.12 -8.79 3.36
CA MET A 404 -8.24 -9.74 3.44
C MET A 404 -9.25 -9.34 4.53
N ALA A 405 -8.80 -8.75 5.65
CA ALA A 405 -9.69 -8.23 6.67
C ALA A 405 -10.55 -7.06 6.16
N ILE A 406 -9.98 -6.11 5.41
CA ILE A 406 -10.73 -5.00 4.76
C ILE A 406 -11.66 -5.53 3.66
N LEU A 407 -11.15 -6.44 2.82
CA LEU A 407 -11.82 -6.83 1.58
C LEU A 407 -12.88 -7.92 1.80
N THR A 408 -12.74 -8.82 2.78
CA THR A 408 -13.66 -9.96 2.98
C THR A 408 -14.19 -10.10 4.41
N GLY A 409 -13.69 -9.34 5.38
CA GLY A 409 -14.01 -9.54 6.80
C GLY A 409 -13.45 -10.86 7.38
N PHE A 410 -12.46 -11.47 6.72
CA PHE A 410 -11.82 -12.73 7.15
C PHE A 410 -10.46 -12.50 7.81
N ASN A 411 -10.19 -13.27 8.86
CA ASN A 411 -8.84 -13.47 9.39
C ASN A 411 -7.99 -14.36 8.44
N ASN A 412 -6.68 -14.43 8.69
CA ASN A 412 -5.75 -15.20 7.86
C ASN A 412 -6.14 -16.70 7.74
N SER A 413 -6.57 -17.34 8.83
CA SER A 413 -6.92 -18.77 8.81
C SER A 413 -8.15 -19.03 7.93
N ARG A 414 -9.21 -18.23 8.10
CA ARG A 414 -10.43 -18.31 7.29
C ARG A 414 -10.18 -17.99 5.82
N ALA A 415 -9.31 -17.01 5.53
CA ALA A 415 -8.85 -16.72 4.17
C ALA A 415 -8.10 -17.89 3.53
N TYR A 416 -7.28 -18.66 4.27
CA TYR A 416 -6.65 -19.87 3.72
C TYR A 416 -7.59 -21.09 3.66
N GLN A 417 -8.69 -21.10 4.43
CA GLN A 417 -9.71 -22.15 4.41
C GLN A 417 -10.66 -22.02 3.20
N VAL A 418 -11.26 -20.85 3.00
CA VAL A 418 -12.22 -20.57 1.91
C VAL A 418 -11.46 -20.11 0.66
N CYS A 419 -10.77 -18.98 0.79
CA CYS A 419 -10.13 -18.21 -0.27
C CYS A 419 -8.76 -18.76 -0.75
N ASN A 420 -8.49 -20.05 -0.55
CA ASN A 420 -7.14 -20.62 -0.52
C ASN A 420 -6.26 -20.19 -1.72
N PRO A 421 -5.33 -19.23 -1.56
CA PRO A 421 -4.73 -18.52 -2.69
C PRO A 421 -3.61 -19.31 -3.40
N ARG A 422 -3.49 -20.60 -3.07
CA ARG A 422 -2.59 -21.58 -3.70
C ARG A 422 -3.34 -22.53 -4.63
N LYS A 423 -4.69 -22.53 -4.59
CA LYS A 423 -5.56 -23.33 -5.46
C LYS A 423 -6.17 -22.44 -6.53
N LEU A 424 -6.01 -22.84 -7.79
CA LEU A 424 -6.54 -22.10 -8.94
C LEU A 424 -8.08 -21.98 -8.82
N GLY A 425 -8.62 -20.78 -9.05
CA GLY A 425 -10.05 -20.47 -8.91
C GLY A 425 -10.50 -20.07 -7.50
N LYS A 426 -9.76 -20.41 -6.43
CA LYS A 426 -10.20 -20.15 -5.04
C LYS A 426 -10.07 -18.70 -4.58
N LEU A 427 -9.34 -17.84 -5.31
CA LEU A 427 -9.39 -16.39 -5.10
C LEU A 427 -10.60 -15.74 -5.78
N ASP A 428 -11.12 -16.34 -6.86
CA ASP A 428 -12.33 -15.87 -7.55
C ASP A 428 -13.62 -16.21 -6.78
N GLU A 429 -13.57 -17.20 -5.87
CA GLU A 429 -14.66 -17.58 -4.95
C GLU A 429 -14.76 -16.70 -3.70
N CYS A 430 -13.85 -15.74 -3.51
CA CYS A 430 -13.82 -14.90 -2.32
C CYS A 430 -14.99 -13.92 -2.24
N PRO A 431 -15.58 -13.67 -1.06
CA PRO A 431 -16.54 -12.58 -0.85
C PRO A 431 -15.80 -11.24 -0.72
N MET A 432 -15.04 -10.86 -1.76
CA MET A 432 -14.38 -9.55 -1.83
C MET A 432 -15.44 -8.47 -2.00
N ILE A 433 -15.36 -7.41 -1.20
CA ILE A 433 -16.32 -6.30 -1.18
C ILE A 433 -16.45 -5.62 -2.55
N TRP A 434 -15.40 -5.61 -3.38
CA TRP A 434 -15.50 -5.12 -4.76
C TRP A 434 -16.48 -5.91 -5.63
N TYR A 435 -16.79 -7.18 -5.31
CA TYR A 435 -17.81 -7.95 -6.03
C TYR A 435 -19.22 -7.48 -5.66
N ASP A 436 -19.46 -7.06 -4.41
CA ASP A 436 -20.74 -6.47 -3.99
C ASP A 436 -20.95 -5.11 -4.67
N PHE A 437 -19.93 -4.23 -4.65
CA PHE A 437 -19.94 -2.98 -5.42
C PHE A 437 -20.17 -3.23 -6.92
N LYS A 438 -19.45 -4.19 -7.53
CA LYS A 438 -19.59 -4.55 -8.96
C LYS A 438 -20.98 -5.08 -9.31
N LYS A 439 -21.58 -5.89 -8.42
CA LYS A 439 -22.94 -6.43 -8.55
C LYS A 439 -24.00 -5.34 -8.45
N LEU A 440 -23.80 -4.37 -7.56
CA LEU A 440 -24.66 -3.19 -7.38
C LEU A 440 -24.37 -2.06 -8.36
N GLY A 441 -23.73 -2.35 -9.50
CA GLY A 441 -23.59 -1.44 -10.63
C GLY A 441 -22.37 -0.50 -10.60
N PHE A 442 -21.58 -0.45 -9.52
CA PHE A 442 -20.40 0.41 -9.44
C PHE A 442 -19.30 -0.08 -10.38
N ILE A 443 -18.63 0.84 -11.09
CA ILE A 443 -17.45 0.57 -11.91
C ILE A 443 -16.27 0.23 -11.00
N THR A 444 -15.67 -0.93 -11.17
CA THR A 444 -14.61 -1.40 -10.25
C THR A 444 -13.21 -1.34 -10.84
N GLY A 445 -12.22 -0.90 -10.06
CA GLY A 445 -10.81 -0.77 -10.46
C GLY A 445 -9.85 -1.42 -9.48
N TYR A 446 -8.83 -2.14 -9.99
CA TYR A 446 -7.74 -2.69 -9.18
C TYR A 446 -6.39 -2.64 -9.92
N ALA A 447 -5.40 -1.97 -9.30
CA ALA A 447 -3.99 -2.07 -9.68
C ALA A 447 -3.10 -2.22 -8.43
N GLU A 448 -2.01 -2.98 -8.56
CA GLU A 448 -0.95 -3.08 -7.56
C GLU A 448 0.40 -3.24 -8.27
N ASP A 449 1.42 -2.50 -7.84
CA ASP A 449 2.75 -2.58 -8.46
C ASP A 449 3.63 -3.71 -7.93
N SER A 450 4.82 -3.86 -8.54
CA SER A 450 5.78 -4.90 -8.19
C SER A 450 5.12 -6.29 -8.33
N ALA A 451 4.77 -6.68 -9.57
CA ALA A 451 3.89 -7.80 -9.91
C ALA A 451 4.38 -9.18 -9.42
N SER A 452 5.65 -9.29 -9.06
CA SER A 452 6.29 -10.44 -8.40
C SER A 452 6.01 -10.54 -6.89
N ILE A 453 5.78 -9.42 -6.20
CA ILE A 453 5.44 -9.35 -4.75
C ILE A 453 3.98 -8.94 -4.46
N ASN A 454 3.22 -8.52 -5.47
CA ASN A 454 1.76 -8.31 -5.47
C ASN A 454 1.02 -9.22 -4.46
N THR A 455 0.17 -8.62 -3.63
CA THR A 455 -0.60 -9.21 -2.52
C THR A 455 -1.21 -10.57 -2.89
N PHE A 456 -1.92 -10.66 -4.01
CA PHE A 456 -2.63 -11.88 -4.45
C PHE A 456 -1.78 -12.84 -5.30
N ASN A 457 -0.52 -12.49 -5.60
CA ASN A 457 0.33 -13.25 -6.53
C ASN A 457 1.68 -13.71 -5.91
N TYR A 458 2.21 -13.04 -4.87
CA TYR A 458 3.44 -13.50 -4.19
C TYR A 458 3.26 -14.89 -3.57
N ARG A 459 3.95 -15.88 -4.17
CA ARG A 459 3.83 -17.32 -3.85
C ARG A 459 2.38 -17.84 -3.85
N LYS A 460 1.54 -17.23 -4.69
CA LYS A 460 0.11 -17.53 -4.90
C LYS A 460 -0.14 -17.81 -6.38
N VAL A 461 -1.35 -18.23 -6.74
CA VAL A 461 -1.74 -18.46 -8.15
C VAL A 461 -2.37 -17.23 -8.81
N GLY A 462 -2.91 -16.30 -8.03
CA GLY A 462 -3.70 -15.17 -8.54
C GLY A 462 -5.15 -15.55 -8.85
N PHE A 463 -5.85 -14.64 -9.51
CA PHE A 463 -7.24 -14.85 -9.96
C PHE A 463 -7.27 -15.60 -11.29
N THR A 464 -8.35 -16.33 -11.58
CA THR A 464 -8.58 -16.93 -12.89
C THR A 464 -9.23 -15.95 -13.86
N LYS A 465 -10.12 -15.09 -13.37
CA LYS A 465 -10.78 -14.01 -14.12
C LYS A 465 -10.33 -12.64 -13.59
N PRO A 466 -10.44 -11.55 -14.36
CA PRO A 466 -10.27 -10.20 -13.81
C PRO A 466 -11.27 -9.97 -12.66
N PRO A 467 -10.80 -9.65 -11.42
CA PRO A 467 -11.69 -9.48 -10.27
C PRO A 467 -12.54 -8.19 -10.38
N THR A 468 -11.97 -7.14 -10.96
CA THR A 468 -12.60 -5.84 -11.19
C THR A 468 -12.97 -5.64 -12.66
N ASP A 469 -13.65 -4.54 -12.97
CA ASP A 469 -13.93 -4.14 -14.35
C ASP A 469 -12.67 -3.61 -15.04
N TYR A 470 -11.87 -2.81 -14.34
CA TYR A 470 -10.56 -2.35 -14.77
C TYR A 470 -9.50 -3.04 -13.90
N TYR A 471 -8.85 -4.06 -14.47
CA TYR A 471 -7.81 -4.83 -13.80
C TYR A 471 -6.47 -4.62 -14.49
N TYR A 472 -5.63 -3.78 -13.89
CA TYR A 472 -4.40 -3.29 -14.53
C TYR A 472 -3.21 -4.25 -14.43
N ARG A 473 -3.40 -5.47 -13.91
CA ARG A 473 -2.31 -6.47 -13.82
C ARG A 473 -1.62 -6.77 -15.17
N PRO A 474 -2.29 -6.79 -16.33
CA PRO A 474 -1.61 -6.94 -17.62
C PRO A 474 -0.67 -5.77 -17.94
N TYR A 475 -1.02 -4.54 -17.55
CA TYR A 475 -0.16 -3.36 -17.68
C TYR A 475 1.10 -3.50 -16.81
N ILE A 476 0.97 -3.87 -15.53
CA ILE A 476 2.12 -4.02 -14.61
C ILE A 476 3.02 -5.21 -15.02
N LEU A 477 2.44 -6.32 -15.47
CA LEU A 477 3.22 -7.42 -16.07
C LEU A 477 3.92 -6.98 -17.37
N GLY A 478 3.30 -6.09 -18.15
CA GLY A 478 3.92 -5.47 -19.31
C GLY A 478 5.12 -4.59 -18.95
N THR A 479 4.95 -3.68 -17.99
CA THR A 479 6.00 -2.73 -17.60
C THR A 479 7.19 -3.41 -16.91
N GLU A 480 6.97 -4.52 -16.19
CA GLU A 480 8.07 -5.35 -15.66
C GLU A 480 8.93 -6.04 -16.74
N ASN A 481 8.60 -5.97 -18.03
CA ASN A 481 9.48 -6.41 -19.12
C ASN A 481 10.36 -5.29 -19.71
N LEU A 482 10.08 -4.03 -19.36
CA LEU A 482 10.90 -2.87 -19.73
C LEU A 482 12.25 -2.86 -18.99
N HIS A 483 13.16 -1.97 -19.38
CA HIS A 483 14.38 -1.68 -18.63
C HIS A 483 14.09 -1.38 -17.15
N LYS A 484 14.69 -2.17 -16.24
CA LYS A 484 14.46 -2.08 -14.79
C LYS A 484 15.68 -1.51 -14.06
N PHE A 485 15.45 -0.47 -13.26
CA PHE A 485 16.40 -0.03 -12.24
C PHE A 485 15.86 -0.39 -10.86
N THR A 486 16.69 -1.06 -10.06
CA THR A 486 16.36 -1.49 -8.70
C THR A 486 16.90 -0.52 -7.65
N LYS A 487 16.16 -0.35 -6.55
CA LYS A 487 16.54 0.48 -5.40
C LYS A 487 16.17 -0.24 -4.12
N ASN A 488 17.10 -0.33 -3.17
CA ASN A 488 16.86 -0.87 -1.82
C ASN A 488 16.12 -2.24 -1.84
N THR A 489 16.57 -3.14 -2.72
CA THR A 489 16.00 -4.47 -3.06
C THR A 489 14.69 -4.53 -3.86
N GLY A 490 13.97 -3.41 -4.05
CA GLY A 490 12.77 -3.34 -4.90
C GLY A 490 13.06 -3.00 -6.36
N VAL A 491 12.13 -3.34 -7.27
CA VAL A 491 12.09 -2.81 -8.64
C VAL A 491 11.51 -1.39 -8.56
N TYR A 492 12.33 -0.37 -8.80
CA TYR A 492 11.92 1.03 -8.58
C TYR A 492 11.51 1.72 -9.88
N CYS A 493 12.21 1.45 -10.98
CA CYS A 493 11.83 1.87 -12.34
C CYS A 493 11.33 0.68 -13.16
N THR A 494 10.31 0.91 -13.97
CA THR A 494 9.84 -0.01 -15.01
C THR A 494 9.75 0.76 -16.31
N GLY A 495 10.85 0.80 -17.08
CA GLY A 495 11.05 1.75 -18.17
C GLY A 495 11.34 3.17 -17.67
N PRO A 496 10.87 4.22 -18.36
CA PRO A 496 11.22 5.62 -18.08
C PRO A 496 10.49 6.24 -16.87
N GLU A 497 9.62 5.51 -16.17
CA GLU A 497 8.82 5.97 -15.03
C GLU A 497 9.02 5.08 -13.80
N THR A 498 8.79 5.60 -12.59
CA THR A 498 8.83 4.76 -11.38
C THR A 498 7.60 3.84 -11.30
N SER A 499 7.80 2.64 -10.76
CA SER A 499 6.75 1.65 -10.56
C SER A 499 5.57 2.22 -9.73
N GLY A 500 5.87 2.98 -8.68
CA GLY A 500 4.87 3.67 -7.87
C GLY A 500 4.08 4.73 -8.65
N GLU A 501 4.74 5.61 -9.41
CA GLU A 501 4.05 6.63 -10.24
C GLU A 501 3.09 5.99 -11.25
N ARG A 502 3.39 4.82 -11.79
CA ARG A 502 2.47 4.10 -12.70
C ARG A 502 1.13 3.77 -12.03
N ILE A 503 1.11 3.50 -10.73
CA ILE A 503 -0.14 3.29 -9.96
C ILE A 503 -0.79 4.63 -9.63
N MET A 504 -0.01 5.68 -9.30
CA MET A 504 -0.54 7.01 -9.07
C MET A 504 -1.29 7.54 -10.32
N ASN A 505 -0.67 7.39 -11.50
CA ASN A 505 -1.27 7.76 -12.79
C ASN A 505 -2.53 6.93 -13.06
N VAL A 506 -2.46 5.59 -12.95
CA VAL A 506 -3.62 4.70 -13.14
C VAL A 506 -4.78 5.00 -12.18
N ALA A 507 -4.50 5.33 -10.91
CA ALA A 507 -5.50 5.73 -9.93
C ALA A 507 -6.15 7.07 -10.29
N LYS A 508 -5.35 8.04 -10.75
CA LYS A 508 -5.82 9.34 -11.25
C LYS A 508 -6.69 9.18 -12.50
N ASP A 509 -6.24 8.42 -13.50
CA ASP A 509 -6.97 8.18 -14.74
C ASP A 509 -8.31 7.48 -14.49
N PHE A 510 -8.32 6.44 -13.63
CA PHE A 510 -9.55 5.79 -13.17
C PHE A 510 -10.51 6.77 -12.50
N ALA A 511 -10.01 7.56 -11.55
CA ALA A 511 -10.82 8.54 -10.83
C ALA A 511 -11.41 9.59 -11.77
N ILE A 512 -10.62 10.15 -12.69
CA ILE A 512 -11.06 11.18 -13.64
C ILE A 512 -12.07 10.63 -14.65
N THR A 513 -11.81 9.49 -15.29
CA THR A 513 -12.74 8.91 -16.28
C THR A 513 -14.10 8.57 -15.66
N PHE A 514 -14.15 8.19 -14.38
CA PHE A 514 -15.39 7.82 -13.69
C PHE A 514 -15.91 8.85 -12.69
N LYS A 515 -15.44 10.11 -12.70
CA LYS A 515 -15.80 11.12 -11.67
C LYS A 515 -17.29 11.50 -11.57
N ASN A 516 -18.04 11.21 -12.64
CA ASN A 516 -19.49 11.41 -12.73
C ASN A 516 -20.30 10.12 -12.56
N TYR A 517 -19.65 9.00 -12.21
CA TYR A 517 -20.27 7.67 -12.14
C TYR A 517 -19.93 6.95 -10.83
N PRO A 518 -20.82 6.06 -10.34
CA PRO A 518 -20.55 5.20 -9.19
C PRO A 518 -19.34 4.30 -9.46
N SER A 519 -18.30 4.41 -8.63
CA SER A 519 -17.08 3.59 -8.77
C SER A 519 -16.51 3.11 -7.44
N PHE A 520 -15.72 2.03 -7.50
CA PHE A 520 -14.90 1.51 -6.40
C PHE A 520 -13.51 1.21 -6.95
N GLY A 521 -12.52 2.03 -6.59
CA GLY A 521 -11.13 1.87 -6.98
C GLY A 521 -10.25 1.43 -5.82
N PHE A 522 -9.39 0.43 -6.03
CA PHE A 522 -8.36 -0.01 -5.08
C PHE A 522 -6.98 0.02 -5.75
N PHE A 523 -6.10 0.91 -5.30
CA PHE A 523 -4.81 1.18 -5.95
C PHE A 523 -3.67 1.11 -4.95
N TRP A 524 -2.74 0.17 -5.13
CA TRP A 524 -1.77 -0.21 -4.11
C TRP A 524 -0.30 -0.10 -4.59
N MET A 525 0.57 0.45 -3.75
CA MET A 525 1.97 0.78 -4.07
C MET A 525 2.95 0.10 -3.12
N ASN A 526 3.87 -0.69 -3.67
CA ASN A 526 4.89 -1.43 -2.93
C ASN A 526 6.32 -0.89 -3.19
N SER A 527 6.62 -0.42 -4.41
CA SER A 527 8.01 -0.26 -4.91
C SER A 527 8.92 0.71 -4.15
N PHE A 528 8.36 1.61 -3.34
CA PHE A 528 9.09 2.68 -2.67
C PHE A 528 8.98 2.66 -1.14
N SER A 529 8.37 1.62 -0.56
CA SER A 529 8.10 1.55 0.89
C SER A 529 8.35 0.17 1.50
N HIS A 530 7.92 -0.92 0.85
CA HIS A 530 7.89 -2.29 1.38
C HIS A 530 9.23 -2.76 2.00
N SER A 531 10.37 -2.41 1.39
CA SER A 531 11.69 -2.94 1.77
C SER A 531 12.62 -1.95 2.50
N ASP A 532 12.25 -0.67 2.63
CA ASP A 532 13.08 0.35 3.27
C ASP A 532 12.24 1.48 3.88
N LEU A 533 12.43 1.70 5.19
CA LEU A 533 11.76 2.72 6.01
C LEU A 533 11.81 4.13 5.40
N ASN A 534 12.91 4.45 4.71
CA ASN A 534 13.26 5.82 4.31
C ASN A 534 12.95 6.14 2.84
N SER A 535 12.77 5.13 1.98
CA SER A 535 12.47 5.31 0.57
C SER A 535 11.20 6.14 0.27
N PRO A 536 10.14 6.16 1.09
CA PRO A 536 8.99 7.04 0.87
C PRO A 536 9.35 8.53 0.84
N SER A 537 10.42 8.95 1.54
CA SER A 537 10.86 10.35 1.53
C SER A 537 11.46 10.83 0.22
N GLY A 538 11.76 9.91 -0.71
CA GLY A 538 12.03 10.22 -2.11
C GLY A 538 10.78 10.39 -2.98
N MET A 539 9.58 10.08 -2.46
CA MET A 539 8.30 10.14 -3.22
C MET A 539 7.28 11.12 -2.63
N ASP A 540 7.59 11.80 -1.53
CA ASP A 540 6.67 12.70 -0.79
C ASP A 540 5.93 13.70 -1.69
N ASP A 541 6.66 14.48 -2.49
CA ASP A 541 6.02 15.44 -3.40
C ASP A 541 5.19 14.77 -4.50
N LYS A 542 5.51 13.54 -4.92
CA LYS A 542 4.72 12.77 -5.88
C LYS A 542 3.40 12.27 -5.28
N VAL A 543 3.44 11.73 -4.06
CA VAL A 543 2.23 11.29 -3.33
C VAL A 543 1.34 12.50 -3.02
N LYS A 544 1.92 13.61 -2.54
CA LYS A 544 1.22 14.89 -2.38
C LYS A 544 0.57 15.35 -3.67
N HIS A 545 1.27 15.34 -4.80
CA HIS A 545 0.72 15.81 -6.09
C HIS A 545 -0.43 14.93 -6.58
N LEU A 546 -0.39 13.60 -6.37
CA LEU A 546 -1.55 12.74 -6.61
C LEU A 546 -2.77 13.18 -5.81
N LEU A 547 -2.63 13.39 -4.49
CA LEU A 547 -3.75 13.77 -3.64
C LEU A 547 -4.27 15.19 -3.96
N GLN A 548 -3.38 16.10 -4.37
CA GLN A 548 -3.76 17.42 -4.89
C GLN A 548 -4.55 17.30 -6.19
N ASP A 549 -4.09 16.52 -7.17
CA ASP A 549 -4.76 16.32 -8.45
C ASP A 549 -6.15 15.70 -8.27
N ILE A 550 -6.27 14.65 -7.43
CA ILE A 550 -7.55 14.04 -7.04
C ILE A 550 -8.52 15.06 -6.41
N THR A 551 -8.01 16.03 -5.65
CA THR A 551 -8.83 17.09 -5.05
C THR A 551 -9.23 18.15 -6.09
N ASN A 552 -8.27 18.62 -6.90
CA ASN A 552 -8.44 19.68 -7.89
C ASN A 552 -9.36 19.26 -9.06
N GLU A 553 -9.31 18.00 -9.48
CA GLU A 553 -10.21 17.42 -10.50
C GLU A 553 -11.66 17.23 -10.01
N GLY A 554 -11.91 17.49 -8.72
CA GLY A 554 -13.22 17.40 -8.09
C GLY A 554 -13.63 16.00 -7.64
N ILE A 555 -12.73 15.02 -7.62
CA ILE A 555 -13.05 13.62 -7.26
C ILE A 555 -13.60 13.55 -5.83
N THR A 556 -13.00 14.31 -4.91
CA THR A 556 -13.42 14.44 -3.51
C THR A 556 -14.79 15.13 -3.32
N ASN A 557 -15.40 15.68 -4.38
CA ASN A 557 -16.75 16.24 -4.31
C ASN A 557 -17.84 15.15 -4.39
N ASN A 558 -17.54 14.01 -5.01
CA ASN A 558 -18.48 12.89 -5.19
C ASN A 558 -18.00 11.59 -4.50
N SER A 559 -16.71 11.51 -4.14
CA SER A 559 -16.08 10.29 -3.65
C SER A 559 -15.63 10.39 -2.20
N ILE A 560 -15.80 9.30 -1.44
CA ILE A 560 -15.09 9.09 -0.17
C ILE A 560 -13.72 8.50 -0.53
N VAL A 561 -12.65 9.25 -0.23
CA VAL A 561 -11.28 8.86 -0.59
C VAL A 561 -10.54 8.39 0.66
N ILE A 562 -10.03 7.17 0.63
CA ILE A 562 -9.37 6.49 1.76
C ILE A 562 -7.88 6.34 1.40
N PHE A 563 -7.02 7.12 2.06
CA PHE A 563 -5.57 7.06 1.88
C PHE A 563 -4.97 6.32 3.08
N LEU A 564 -4.36 5.15 2.86
CA LEU A 564 -4.01 4.23 3.96
C LEU A 564 -2.73 3.39 3.76
N SER A 565 -2.33 2.72 4.83
CA SER A 565 -1.40 1.59 4.83
C SER A 565 -2.04 0.40 5.58
N ASP A 566 -1.39 -0.76 5.51
CA ASP A 566 -1.84 -2.03 6.07
C ASP A 566 -1.06 -2.45 7.34
N HIS A 567 0.23 -2.10 7.39
CA HIS A 567 1.12 -2.24 8.54
C HIS A 567 2.30 -1.26 8.46
N GLY A 568 3.03 -1.06 9.56
CA GLY A 568 4.32 -0.36 9.51
C GLY A 568 5.49 -1.24 9.05
N MET A 569 6.72 -0.72 9.21
CA MET A 569 7.93 -1.41 8.74
C MET A 569 8.18 -2.72 9.53
N ARG A 570 7.93 -3.85 8.86
CA ARG A 570 8.02 -5.20 9.45
C ARG A 570 9.41 -5.60 9.95
N LEU A 571 10.48 -5.13 9.31
CA LEU A 571 11.83 -5.71 9.43
C LEU A 571 12.89 -4.67 9.80
N GLY A 572 14.04 -5.16 10.27
CA GLY A 572 15.24 -4.35 10.52
C GLY A 572 15.33 -3.77 11.93
N GLY A 573 16.40 -3.01 12.17
CA GLY A 573 16.81 -2.59 13.51
C GLY A 573 15.79 -1.74 14.28
N ILE A 574 14.85 -1.08 13.59
CA ILE A 574 13.79 -0.30 14.22
C ILE A 574 12.82 -1.17 15.03
N ARG A 575 12.54 -2.42 14.60
CA ARG A 575 11.69 -3.37 15.35
C ARG A 575 12.23 -3.75 16.73
N LEU A 576 13.51 -3.49 17.00
CA LEU A 576 14.15 -3.71 18.30
C LEU A 576 14.02 -2.50 19.24
N THR A 577 13.14 -1.53 18.92
CA THR A 577 12.81 -0.42 19.82
C THR A 577 11.35 -0.42 20.24
N ASP A 578 11.07 0.28 21.34
CA ASP A 578 9.75 0.32 21.97
C ASP A 578 8.74 1.03 21.03
N THR A 579 9.18 2.09 20.35
CA THR A 579 8.42 2.76 19.29
C THR A 579 8.25 1.88 18.05
N GLY A 580 9.30 1.20 17.60
CA GLY A 580 9.25 0.34 16.41
C GLY A 580 8.32 -0.86 16.54
N TRP A 581 8.19 -1.41 17.75
CA TRP A 581 7.18 -2.42 18.09
C TRP A 581 5.74 -1.86 17.95
N LEU A 582 5.51 -0.64 18.42
CA LEU A 582 4.19 0.01 18.38
C LEU A 582 3.81 0.42 16.95
N GLU A 583 4.68 1.15 16.27
CA GLU A 583 4.37 1.75 14.97
C GLU A 583 4.21 0.69 13.85
N GLU A 584 4.85 -0.47 13.97
CA GLU A 584 4.62 -1.60 13.05
C GLU A 584 3.16 -2.10 13.07
N ARG A 585 2.47 -1.92 14.21
CA ARG A 585 1.08 -2.31 14.43
C ARG A 585 0.06 -1.20 14.15
N LEU A 586 0.52 0.04 13.97
CA LEU A 586 -0.29 1.24 13.70
C LEU A 586 0.06 1.85 12.32
N PRO A 587 -0.45 1.26 11.21
CA PRO A 587 -0.41 1.89 9.89
C PRO A 587 -1.09 3.28 9.89
N PHE A 588 -0.74 4.13 8.92
CA PHE A 588 -1.51 5.37 8.72
C PHE A 588 -2.84 5.07 8.02
N ILE A 589 -3.86 5.88 8.31
CA ILE A 589 -5.11 5.95 7.52
C ILE A 589 -5.74 7.34 7.69
N TYR A 590 -6.17 7.93 6.57
CA TYR A 590 -6.85 9.21 6.46
C TYR A 590 -8.02 9.08 5.50
N VAL A 591 -9.18 9.66 5.84
CA VAL A 591 -10.38 9.59 4.99
C VAL A 591 -10.91 11.00 4.68
N SER A 592 -11.06 11.29 3.39
CA SER A 592 -11.77 12.48 2.89
C SER A 592 -13.23 12.14 2.60
N PHE A 593 -14.13 13.05 2.97
CA PHE A 593 -15.57 12.93 2.76
C PHE A 593 -16.09 14.11 1.92
N PRO A 594 -16.99 13.86 0.95
CA PRO A 594 -17.56 14.92 0.14
C PRO A 594 -18.47 15.83 0.97
N SER A 595 -18.52 17.11 0.62
CA SER A 595 -19.25 18.14 1.39
C SER A 595 -20.76 17.89 1.52
N TRP A 596 -21.36 17.06 0.65
CA TRP A 596 -22.75 16.64 0.76
C TRP A 596 -22.95 15.42 1.66
N PHE A 597 -21.98 14.51 1.81
CA PHE A 597 -22.02 13.48 2.86
C PHE A 597 -22.10 14.13 4.24
N LYS A 598 -21.24 15.13 4.49
CA LYS A 598 -21.18 15.91 5.74
C LYS A 598 -22.50 16.62 6.09
N LYS A 599 -23.36 16.88 5.10
CA LYS A 599 -24.66 17.57 5.25
C LYS A 599 -25.85 16.61 5.30
N GLY A 600 -25.86 15.56 4.47
CA GLY A 600 -26.94 14.58 4.40
C GLY A 600 -26.84 13.45 5.41
N PHE A 601 -25.61 13.11 5.83
CA PHE A 601 -25.28 12.04 6.77
C PHE A 601 -24.44 12.59 7.94
N PRO A 602 -24.97 13.59 8.70
CA PRO A 602 -24.19 14.26 9.73
C PRO A 602 -23.91 13.32 10.92
N LYS A 603 -24.81 12.40 11.28
CA LYS A 603 -24.60 11.50 12.41
C LYS A 603 -23.48 10.50 12.12
N GLU A 604 -23.44 10.00 10.90
CA GLU A 604 -22.42 9.11 10.35
C GLU A 604 -21.05 9.80 10.33
N TYR A 605 -21.02 11.07 9.92
CA TYR A 605 -19.81 11.90 9.90
C TYR A 605 -19.30 12.27 11.30
N GLU A 606 -20.19 12.63 12.25
CA GLU A 606 -19.82 12.86 13.65
C GLU A 606 -19.31 11.58 14.32
N ASN A 607 -19.97 10.45 14.10
CA ASN A 607 -19.51 9.14 14.59
C ASN A 607 -18.11 8.81 14.05
N PHE A 608 -17.84 9.05 12.76
CA PHE A 608 -16.50 8.85 12.19
C PHE A 608 -15.44 9.76 12.83
N LYS A 609 -15.77 11.03 13.13
CA LYS A 609 -14.87 11.94 13.86
C LYS A 609 -14.62 11.50 15.30
N ILE A 610 -15.61 10.96 16.01
CA ILE A 610 -15.41 10.36 17.33
C ILE A 610 -14.45 9.17 17.23
N ASN A 611 -14.68 8.31 16.22
CA ASN A 611 -13.88 7.10 15.95
C ASN A 611 -12.41 7.41 15.60
N SER A 612 -12.07 8.64 15.21
CA SER A 612 -10.69 9.12 15.02
C SER A 612 -9.78 8.84 16.22
N ASN A 613 -10.33 8.84 17.44
CA ASN A 613 -9.60 8.65 18.70
C ASN A 613 -10.07 7.38 19.45
N ARG A 614 -10.67 6.40 18.75
CA ARG A 614 -11.07 5.08 19.28
C ARG A 614 -10.14 3.98 18.76
N LEU A 615 -10.18 2.81 19.40
CA LEU A 615 -9.57 1.59 18.88
C LEU A 615 -10.37 1.10 17.65
N THR A 616 -9.76 1.18 16.47
CA THR A 616 -10.38 0.78 15.20
C THR A 616 -9.47 -0.23 14.48
N CYS A 617 -10.03 -1.01 13.55
CA CYS A 617 -9.27 -2.04 12.84
C CYS A 617 -9.81 -2.27 11.41
N PRO A 618 -9.05 -2.97 10.54
CA PRO A 618 -9.47 -3.38 9.20
C PRO A 618 -10.89 -3.96 9.07
N TYR A 619 -11.42 -4.67 10.08
CA TYR A 619 -12.79 -5.19 10.05
C TYR A 619 -13.85 -4.08 10.18
N ASP A 620 -13.60 -3.02 10.95
CA ASP A 620 -14.53 -1.89 11.03
C ASP A 620 -14.59 -1.15 9.68
N LEU A 621 -13.44 -1.05 8.98
CA LEU A 621 -13.39 -0.51 7.63
C LEU A 621 -14.16 -1.39 6.63
N HIS A 622 -14.07 -2.72 6.71
CA HIS A 622 -14.91 -3.64 5.93
C HIS A 622 -16.40 -3.40 6.17
N MET A 623 -16.82 -3.28 7.43
CA MET A 623 -18.20 -2.98 7.79
C MET A 623 -18.64 -1.57 7.35
N THR A 624 -17.71 -0.62 7.27
CA THR A 624 -17.95 0.73 6.72
C THR A 624 -18.20 0.68 5.22
N LEU A 625 -17.39 -0.08 4.46
CA LEU A 625 -17.59 -0.28 3.02
C LEU A 625 -18.93 -0.98 2.72
N LYS A 626 -19.40 -1.88 3.60
CA LYS A 626 -20.75 -2.44 3.56
C LYS A 626 -21.85 -1.40 3.84
N HIS A 627 -21.66 -0.55 4.85
CA HIS A 627 -22.62 0.49 5.23
C HIS A 627 -22.75 1.55 4.11
N ILE A 628 -21.65 1.89 3.43
CA ILE A 628 -21.62 2.79 2.25
C ILE A 628 -22.60 2.35 1.14
N LEU A 629 -22.77 1.05 0.91
CA LEU A 629 -23.72 0.53 -0.09
C LEU A 629 -25.17 0.85 0.29
N VAL A 630 -25.50 0.78 1.59
CA VAL A 630 -26.82 1.15 2.13
C VAL A 630 -27.05 2.66 2.05
N LEU A 631 -26.06 3.48 2.43
CA LEU A 631 -26.18 4.95 2.33
C LEU A 631 -26.23 5.43 0.87
N SER A 632 -25.70 4.63 -0.07
CA SER A 632 -25.86 4.81 -1.51
C SER A 632 -27.27 4.42 -2.02
N GLY A 633 -28.21 4.13 -1.13
CA GLY A 633 -29.60 3.77 -1.43
C GLY A 633 -29.75 2.46 -2.21
N ARG A 634 -28.77 1.55 -2.13
CA ARG A 634 -28.81 0.26 -2.84
C ARG A 634 -29.49 -0.80 -1.98
N ASP A 635 -30.17 -1.76 -2.61
CA ASP A 635 -30.65 -2.97 -1.93
C ASP A 635 -29.45 -3.83 -1.49
N TYR A 636 -28.99 -3.58 -0.26
CA TYR A 636 -27.88 -4.29 0.35
C TYR A 636 -28.15 -4.55 1.83
N LYS A 637 -28.18 -5.83 2.21
CA LYS A 637 -28.29 -6.24 3.61
C LYS A 637 -26.90 -6.42 4.21
N ILE A 638 -26.51 -5.51 5.11
CA ILE A 638 -25.26 -5.64 5.87
C ILE A 638 -25.28 -6.96 6.65
N THR A 639 -24.26 -7.79 6.42
CA THR A 639 -23.97 -8.99 7.21
C THR A 639 -22.78 -8.73 8.14
N PRO A 640 -22.82 -9.16 9.42
CA PRO A 640 -21.68 -9.09 10.33
C PRO A 640 -20.40 -9.70 9.73
N GLY A 641 -19.24 -9.16 10.09
CA GLY A 641 -17.95 -9.68 9.63
C GLY A 641 -17.67 -11.06 10.24
N GLU A 642 -17.40 -12.07 9.41
CA GLU A 642 -17.32 -13.46 9.90
C GLU A 642 -16.20 -13.68 10.94
N SER A 643 -15.08 -12.98 10.81
CA SER A 643 -13.97 -13.02 11.77
C SER A 643 -14.02 -11.94 12.87
N CYS A 644 -15.05 -11.10 12.88
CA CYS A 644 -15.36 -10.18 13.98
C CYS A 644 -16.86 -9.80 13.95
N PRO A 645 -17.77 -10.67 14.43
CA PRO A 645 -19.21 -10.42 14.34
C PRO A 645 -19.69 -9.18 15.11
N GLN A 646 -18.89 -8.71 16.06
CA GLN A 646 -19.12 -7.49 16.86
C GLN A 646 -18.42 -6.23 16.31
N CYS A 647 -17.63 -6.35 15.22
CA CYS A 647 -17.13 -5.18 14.52
C CYS A 647 -18.27 -4.52 13.73
N LYS A 648 -18.30 -3.18 13.72
CA LYS A 648 -19.39 -2.36 13.17
C LYS A 648 -18.85 -1.26 12.27
N SER A 649 -19.74 -0.53 11.59
CA SER A 649 -19.30 0.57 10.71
C SER A 649 -18.62 1.68 11.51
N LEU A 650 -17.64 2.33 10.90
CA LEU A 650 -17.06 3.57 11.44
C LEU A 650 -18.01 4.77 11.32
N PHE A 651 -19.18 4.58 10.70
CA PHE A 651 -20.33 5.50 10.74
C PHE A 651 -21.24 5.27 11.95
N GLU A 652 -20.98 4.24 12.76
CA GLU A 652 -21.56 4.04 14.09
C GLU A 652 -20.49 4.40 15.13
N GLU A 653 -20.86 4.86 16.32
CA GLU A 653 -19.85 5.12 17.34
C GLU A 653 -19.22 3.81 17.82
N VAL A 654 -17.90 3.70 17.74
CA VAL A 654 -17.10 2.60 18.28
C VAL A 654 -16.89 2.82 19.77
N ASP A 655 -17.17 1.77 20.55
CA ASP A 655 -17.25 1.82 22.01
C ASP A 655 -15.98 2.45 22.63
N ALA A 656 -16.17 3.40 23.55
CA ALA A 656 -15.06 4.07 24.25
C ALA A 656 -14.09 3.08 24.90
N ASP A 657 -14.65 2.05 25.55
CA ASP A 657 -13.95 1.05 26.33
C ASP A 657 -13.68 -0.23 25.54
N ARG A 658 -13.56 -0.16 24.21
CA ARG A 658 -13.25 -1.32 23.37
C ARG A 658 -11.84 -1.84 23.63
N SER A 659 -11.71 -3.15 23.89
CA SER A 659 -10.43 -3.85 23.96
C SER A 659 -10.04 -4.47 22.61
N CYS A 660 -8.78 -4.90 22.48
CA CYS A 660 -8.33 -5.72 21.35
C CYS A 660 -9.16 -6.99 21.15
N ALA A 661 -9.67 -7.62 22.21
CA ALA A 661 -10.54 -8.79 22.09
C ALA A 661 -11.90 -8.42 21.46
N ASP A 662 -12.46 -7.28 21.89
CA ASP A 662 -13.69 -6.70 21.33
C ASP A 662 -13.49 -6.24 19.86
N ALA A 663 -12.25 -6.05 19.41
CA ALA A 663 -11.87 -5.77 18.02
C ALA A 663 -11.35 -6.99 17.23
N ALA A 664 -11.39 -8.21 17.82
CA ALA A 664 -10.81 -9.44 17.27
C ALA A 664 -9.31 -9.37 16.90
N ILE A 665 -8.55 -8.49 17.55
CA ILE A 665 -7.09 -8.33 17.42
C ILE A 665 -6.39 -9.28 18.40
N GLU A 666 -5.56 -10.18 17.89
CA GLU A 666 -4.77 -11.10 18.73
C GLU A 666 -3.81 -10.36 19.66
N LYS A 667 -3.49 -10.95 20.81
CA LYS A 667 -2.60 -10.37 21.83
C LYS A 667 -1.20 -10.02 21.30
N HIS A 668 -0.72 -10.69 20.24
CA HIS A 668 0.56 -10.36 19.58
C HIS A 668 0.50 -9.07 18.74
N TRP A 669 -0.67 -8.69 18.23
CA TRP A 669 -0.88 -7.50 17.38
C TRP A 669 -1.52 -6.33 18.13
N CYS A 670 -2.04 -6.57 19.33
CA CYS A 670 -2.69 -5.61 20.20
C CYS A 670 -1.74 -4.51 20.72
N THR A 671 -2.02 -3.25 20.41
CA THR A 671 -1.26 -2.09 20.93
C THR A 671 -1.81 -1.49 22.23
N CYS A 672 -3.06 -1.80 22.59
CA CYS A 672 -3.75 -1.34 23.80
C CYS A 672 -3.08 -1.74 25.14
N ILE A 673 -2.18 -2.73 25.12
CA ILE A 673 -1.54 -3.29 26.30
C ILE A 673 -0.12 -2.73 26.38
N GLY A 674 0.10 -1.81 27.32
CA GLY A 674 1.44 -1.33 27.66
C GLY A 674 2.36 -2.48 28.08
N HIS A 675 3.67 -2.33 27.83
CA HIS A 675 4.66 -3.36 28.07
C HIS A 675 5.85 -2.83 28.88
N LYS A 676 5.97 -3.22 30.15
CA LYS A 676 7.09 -2.84 31.02
C LYS A 676 8.22 -3.87 30.96
N LYS A 677 9.45 -3.39 30.83
CA LYS A 677 10.67 -4.23 30.90
C LYS A 677 10.77 -4.88 32.28
N LYS A 678 10.94 -6.20 32.32
CA LYS A 678 10.99 -6.98 33.57
C LYS A 678 12.22 -7.87 33.58
N ASN A 679 13.09 -7.70 34.59
CA ASN A 679 14.33 -8.46 34.67
C ASN A 679 14.11 -9.90 35.16
N PHE A 680 13.62 -10.76 34.26
CA PHE A 680 13.49 -12.19 34.52
C PHE A 680 14.87 -12.87 34.68
N SER A 681 14.93 -13.94 35.49
CA SER A 681 16.14 -14.73 35.69
C SER A 681 16.60 -15.42 34.40
N LYS A 682 17.88 -15.82 34.32
CA LYS A 682 18.42 -16.58 33.17
C LYS A 682 17.60 -17.85 32.89
N LYS A 683 17.18 -18.57 33.95
CA LYS A 683 16.32 -19.77 33.87
C LYS A 683 14.99 -19.48 33.17
N ILE A 684 14.30 -18.40 33.54
CA ILE A 684 13.01 -18.02 32.95
C ILE A 684 13.19 -17.52 31.50
N LYS A 685 14.21 -16.69 31.25
CA LYS A 685 14.57 -16.21 29.90
C LYS A 685 14.84 -17.38 28.94
N THR A 686 15.55 -18.43 29.40
CA THR A 686 15.73 -19.66 28.63
C THR A 686 14.44 -20.47 28.50
N LYS A 687 13.63 -20.66 29.56
CA LYS A 687 12.34 -21.38 29.50
C LYS A 687 11.43 -20.83 28.40
N LEU A 688 11.26 -19.50 28.35
CA LEU A 688 10.44 -18.79 27.34
C LEU A 688 10.96 -18.99 25.91
N ALA A 689 12.27 -18.85 25.70
CA ALA A 689 12.86 -18.98 24.37
C ALA A 689 12.92 -20.44 23.89
N THR A 690 13.18 -21.41 24.77
CA THR A 690 13.11 -22.84 24.45
C THR A 690 11.68 -23.28 24.11
N PHE A 691 10.67 -22.79 24.85
CA PHE A 691 9.26 -23.01 24.48
C PHE A 691 8.96 -22.48 23.08
N THR A 692 9.35 -21.24 22.77
CA THR A 692 9.12 -20.63 21.46
C THR A 692 9.88 -21.37 20.33
N LEU A 693 11.10 -21.83 20.60
CA LEU A 693 11.89 -22.63 19.66
C LEU A 693 11.23 -23.97 19.32
N ASN A 694 10.65 -24.66 20.32
CA ASN A 694 9.91 -25.89 20.08
C ASN A 694 8.71 -25.64 19.15
N VAL A 695 7.92 -24.59 19.42
CA VAL A 695 6.78 -24.19 18.56
C VAL A 695 7.25 -23.88 17.13
N ILE A 696 8.39 -23.20 16.95
CA ILE A 696 8.97 -22.97 15.61
C ILE A 696 9.35 -24.29 14.93
N HIS A 697 9.97 -25.23 15.63
CA HIS A 697 10.31 -26.55 15.08
C HIS A 697 9.06 -27.39 14.75
N ASP A 698 7.99 -27.26 15.54
CA ASP A 698 6.72 -27.95 15.32
C ASP A 698 5.94 -27.38 14.12
N ILE A 699 5.98 -26.05 13.89
CA ILE A 699 5.46 -25.41 12.67
C ILE A 699 6.24 -25.91 11.44
N ILE A 700 7.58 -25.97 11.52
CA ILE A 700 8.43 -26.47 10.42
C ILE A 700 8.15 -27.94 10.10
N ARG A 701 7.94 -28.78 11.13
CA ARG A 701 7.61 -30.20 10.98
C ARG A 701 6.21 -30.41 10.42
N SER A 702 5.21 -29.67 10.91
CA SER A 702 3.83 -29.68 10.36
C SER A 702 3.79 -29.21 8.90
N GLY A 703 4.75 -28.37 8.51
CA GLY A 703 4.99 -27.96 7.13
C GLY A 703 5.84 -28.93 6.29
N ASN A 704 6.10 -30.15 6.78
CA ASN A 704 6.94 -31.17 6.15
C ASN A 704 8.27 -30.61 5.60
N SER A 705 8.92 -29.71 6.35
CA SER A 705 10.10 -28.95 5.93
C SER A 705 11.29 -29.08 6.90
N ASP A 706 11.17 -29.94 7.91
CA ASP A 706 12.20 -30.25 8.91
C ASP A 706 13.50 -30.80 8.30
N HIS A 707 13.40 -31.65 7.27
CA HIS A 707 14.54 -32.14 6.49
C HIS A 707 15.22 -31.07 5.61
N LYS A 708 14.64 -29.86 5.52
CA LYS A 708 15.19 -28.72 4.73
C LYS A 708 15.70 -27.59 5.61
N CYS A 709 15.04 -27.36 6.75
CA CYS A 709 15.31 -26.24 7.64
C CYS A 709 16.23 -26.67 8.79
N ALA A 710 17.35 -25.96 8.96
CA ALA A 710 18.29 -26.15 10.05
C ALA A 710 17.62 -25.97 11.42
N LYS A 711 17.93 -26.86 12.36
CA LYS A 711 17.41 -26.82 13.73
C LYS A 711 18.05 -25.66 14.51
N TYR A 712 17.24 -24.65 14.83
CA TYR A 712 17.69 -23.53 15.67
C TYR A 712 18.04 -23.95 17.11
N SER A 713 19.09 -23.35 17.66
CA SER A 713 19.34 -23.22 19.10
C SER A 713 19.26 -21.75 19.54
N LEU A 714 19.10 -21.51 20.85
CA LEU A 714 19.11 -20.16 21.41
C LEU A 714 20.54 -19.60 21.42
N PHE A 715 20.75 -18.42 20.82
CA PHE A 715 22.02 -17.70 20.92
C PHE A 715 21.98 -16.66 22.06
N LYS A 716 20.96 -15.78 22.08
CA LYS A 716 20.70 -14.86 23.19
C LYS A 716 19.26 -14.36 23.20
N VAL A 717 18.73 -14.04 24.38
CA VAL A 717 17.51 -13.23 24.50
C VAL A 717 17.90 -11.76 24.36
N LEU A 718 17.10 -10.97 23.62
CA LEU A 718 17.36 -9.56 23.31
C LEU A 718 16.62 -8.63 24.28
N ASP A 719 15.31 -8.82 24.44
CA ASP A 719 14.49 -8.08 25.40
C ASP A 719 13.33 -8.97 25.91
N VAL A 720 12.84 -8.67 27.11
CA VAL A 720 11.68 -9.32 27.73
C VAL A 720 10.84 -8.30 28.48
N LYS A 721 9.61 -8.11 28.03
CA LYS A 721 8.64 -7.20 28.65
C LYS A 721 7.42 -7.97 29.12
N ILE A 722 6.85 -7.57 30.25
CA ILE A 722 5.55 -8.10 30.71
C ILE A 722 4.45 -7.10 30.35
N SER A 723 3.23 -7.58 30.09
CA SER A 723 2.04 -6.74 30.00
C SER A 723 1.83 -5.93 31.27
N GLU A 724 1.36 -4.70 31.11
CA GLU A 724 0.67 -3.96 32.16
C GLU A 724 -0.69 -4.63 32.39
N ASN A 725 -1.00 -4.98 33.63
CA ASN A 725 -2.22 -5.73 33.96
C ASN A 725 -3.42 -4.78 34.10
N PHE A 726 -4.32 -4.81 33.11
CA PHE A 726 -5.56 -4.02 33.10
C PHE A 726 -6.80 -4.80 33.60
N SER A 727 -6.68 -6.06 34.04
CA SER A 727 -7.81 -6.81 34.63
C SER A 727 -7.39 -7.99 35.51
N ALA A 728 -8.32 -8.50 36.32
CA ALA A 728 -8.10 -9.30 37.52
C ALA A 728 -7.98 -10.83 37.32
N LYS A 729 -7.60 -11.31 36.12
CA LYS A 729 -7.28 -12.74 35.91
C LYS A 729 -5.80 -12.98 36.19
N ASN A 730 -5.45 -14.11 36.79
CA ASN A 730 -4.07 -14.48 37.15
C ASN A 730 -3.23 -14.94 35.93
N GLU A 731 -3.52 -14.40 34.75
CA GLU A 731 -2.85 -14.61 33.48
C GLU A 731 -1.92 -13.41 33.21
N SER A 732 -0.78 -13.64 32.57
CA SER A 732 0.17 -12.57 32.23
C SER A 732 0.83 -12.83 30.89
N TYR A 733 1.01 -11.78 30.10
CA TYR A 733 1.61 -11.85 28.76
C TYR A 733 3.05 -11.36 28.78
N VAL A 734 3.94 -12.11 28.14
CA VAL A 734 5.36 -11.78 28.00
C VAL A 734 5.68 -11.56 26.54
N LEU A 735 6.04 -10.33 26.18
CA LEU A 735 6.66 -10.04 24.89
C LEU A 735 8.13 -10.45 24.97
N LEU A 736 8.51 -11.42 24.14
CA LEU A 736 9.85 -11.97 24.05
C LEU A 736 10.48 -11.59 22.71
N GLN A 737 11.65 -10.97 22.72
CA GLN A 737 12.52 -10.85 21.55
C GLN A 737 13.80 -11.65 21.77
N PHE A 738 14.21 -12.50 20.82
CA PHE A 738 15.41 -13.34 20.95
C PHE A 738 16.10 -13.62 19.60
N GLN A 739 17.38 -13.98 19.67
CA GLN A 739 18.23 -14.36 18.54
C GLN A 739 18.66 -15.84 18.66
N THR A 740 18.70 -16.54 17.53
CA THR A 740 19.08 -17.96 17.42
C THR A 740 20.45 -18.18 16.75
N ASN A 741 20.91 -19.42 16.76
CA ASN A 741 21.89 -19.97 15.82
C ASN A 741 21.26 -21.15 15.03
N PRO A 742 21.32 -21.21 13.69
CA PRO A 742 21.76 -20.16 12.77
C PRO A 742 20.95 -18.86 12.96
N LYS A 743 21.49 -17.75 12.45
CA LYS A 743 20.98 -16.41 12.77
C LYS A 743 19.54 -16.21 12.28
N ALA A 744 18.65 -16.03 13.24
CA ALA A 744 17.32 -15.46 13.09
C ALA A 744 17.01 -14.60 14.32
N VAL A 745 16.11 -13.63 14.18
CA VAL A 745 15.58 -12.79 15.25
C VAL A 745 14.07 -12.93 15.25
N PHE A 746 13.52 -13.44 16.35
CA PHE A 746 12.09 -13.68 16.51
C PHE A 746 11.51 -12.79 17.63
N GLU A 747 10.25 -12.40 17.44
CA GLU A 747 9.41 -11.69 18.42
C GLU A 747 8.10 -12.46 18.59
N THR A 748 7.66 -12.72 19.82
CA THR A 748 6.34 -13.30 20.07
C THR A 748 5.78 -12.90 21.44
N THR A 749 4.50 -13.18 21.65
CA THR A 749 3.80 -12.98 22.92
C THR A 749 3.45 -14.34 23.52
N VAL A 750 3.97 -14.64 24.71
CA VAL A 750 3.73 -15.88 25.46
C VAL A 750 2.86 -15.58 26.68
N SER A 751 1.77 -16.31 26.88
CA SER A 751 0.97 -16.25 28.12
C SER A 751 1.36 -17.34 29.12
N TYR A 752 1.14 -17.05 30.39
CA TYR A 752 1.25 -18.00 31.51
C TYR A 752 0.21 -17.64 32.59
N ILE A 753 -0.17 -18.62 33.42
CA ILE A 753 -1.11 -18.44 34.54
C ILE A 753 -0.41 -18.83 35.85
N GLY A 754 -0.44 -17.96 36.87
CA GLY A 754 0.24 -18.18 38.15
C GLY A 754 1.73 -17.79 38.13
N ASP A 755 2.61 -18.59 38.75
CA ASP A 755 4.07 -18.34 38.73
C ASP A 755 4.73 -18.94 37.48
N ILE A 756 5.27 -18.07 36.62
CA ILE A 756 6.02 -18.40 35.40
C ILE A 756 7.10 -19.49 35.56
N ASN A 757 7.63 -19.72 36.76
CA ASN A 757 8.54 -20.85 37.02
C ASN A 757 7.81 -22.19 36.85
N THR A 758 6.63 -22.35 37.45
CA THR A 758 5.83 -23.60 37.47
C THR A 758 4.77 -23.65 36.38
N SER A 759 4.26 -22.51 35.89
CA SER A 759 3.24 -22.44 34.84
C SER A 759 3.63 -23.21 33.58
N ASN A 760 2.63 -23.83 32.96
CA ASN A 760 2.67 -24.09 31.51
C ASN A 760 2.67 -22.76 30.75
N LEU A 761 3.25 -22.78 29.55
CA LEU A 761 3.35 -21.62 28.65
C LEU A 761 2.46 -21.86 27.43
N SER A 762 1.84 -20.79 26.93
CA SER A 762 0.98 -20.83 25.74
C SER A 762 1.30 -19.67 24.78
N LEU A 763 1.21 -19.93 23.48
CA LEU A 763 1.40 -18.90 22.45
C LEU A 763 0.17 -17.98 22.41
N SER A 764 0.36 -16.66 22.35
CA SER A 764 -0.71 -15.66 22.37
C SER A 764 -0.77 -14.86 21.05
N GLY A 765 -0.96 -15.57 19.94
CA GLY A 765 -0.96 -15.04 18.58
C GLY A 765 0.19 -15.61 17.75
N ASP A 766 0.73 -14.82 16.81
CA ASP A 766 1.80 -15.22 15.90
C ASP A 766 3.23 -15.15 16.52
N ILE A 767 4.19 -15.68 15.78
CA ILE A 767 5.63 -15.49 15.97
C ILE A 767 6.14 -14.64 14.80
N SER A 768 6.48 -13.39 15.06
CA SER A 768 7.10 -12.45 14.12
C SER A 768 8.57 -12.78 13.88
N ARG A 769 9.05 -12.55 12.65
CA ARG A 769 10.47 -12.62 12.24
C ARG A 769 10.93 -11.20 11.91
N LEU A 770 11.98 -10.71 12.57
CA LEU A 770 12.39 -9.29 12.53
C LEU A 770 13.55 -8.99 11.58
N ASP A 771 14.30 -10.00 11.14
CA ASP A 771 15.39 -9.90 10.16
C ASP A 771 15.00 -10.54 8.81
N SER A 772 15.63 -10.10 7.72
CA SER A 772 15.32 -10.61 6.39
C SER A 772 15.72 -12.08 6.23
N TYR A 773 14.75 -12.90 5.84
CA TYR A 773 14.87 -14.35 5.70
C TYR A 773 14.92 -14.81 4.24
N ASP A 774 14.83 -13.93 3.24
CA ASP A 774 14.66 -14.34 1.85
C ASP A 774 15.89 -15.09 1.28
N LYS A 775 17.10 -14.53 1.45
CA LYS A 775 18.37 -15.18 1.06
C LYS A 775 18.51 -16.58 1.70
N HIS A 776 17.94 -16.81 2.89
CA HIS A 776 18.16 -18.02 3.72
C HIS A 776 17.01 -19.05 3.71
N SER A 777 15.86 -18.77 3.10
CA SER A 777 14.67 -19.66 3.15
C SER A 777 14.32 -20.32 1.80
N LYS A 778 15.18 -20.19 0.78
CA LYS A 778 14.94 -20.59 -0.63
C LYS A 778 14.51 -22.04 -0.86
N CYS A 779 14.91 -22.98 -0.01
CA CYS A 779 14.49 -24.39 -0.02
C CYS A 779 12.99 -24.61 0.24
N VAL A 780 12.27 -23.60 0.76
CA VAL A 780 10.83 -23.64 1.03
C VAL A 780 10.09 -22.65 0.12
N SER A 781 9.09 -23.16 -0.60
CA SER A 781 8.23 -22.41 -1.53
C SER A 781 7.05 -21.73 -0.83
N ASP A 782 6.62 -22.23 0.31
CA ASP A 782 5.54 -21.73 1.15
C ASP A 782 5.92 -20.40 1.84
N ALA A 783 5.21 -19.31 1.53
CA ALA A 783 5.49 -17.98 2.08
C ALA A 783 5.35 -17.85 3.61
N TYR A 784 4.50 -18.65 4.24
CA TYR A 784 4.34 -18.66 5.70
C TYR A 784 5.50 -19.43 6.35
N LEU A 785 5.83 -20.62 5.84
CA LEU A 785 6.95 -21.42 6.36
C LEU A 785 8.32 -20.77 6.12
N ARG A 786 8.48 -19.97 5.04
CA ARG A 786 9.70 -19.17 4.78
C ARG A 786 10.08 -18.26 5.95
N LYS A 787 9.10 -17.74 6.70
CA LYS A 787 9.31 -16.89 7.89
C LYS A 787 10.12 -17.60 8.98
N TYR A 788 9.92 -18.91 9.10
CA TYR A 788 10.53 -19.77 10.10
C TYR A 788 11.74 -20.56 9.58
N CYS A 789 11.81 -20.86 8.29
CA CYS A 789 12.90 -21.68 7.76
C CYS A 789 14.22 -20.91 7.62
N TYR A 790 15.31 -21.53 8.06
CA TYR A 790 16.67 -21.25 7.61
C TYR A 790 17.19 -22.54 6.96
N CYS A 791 17.50 -22.54 5.67
CA CYS A 791 17.89 -23.75 4.96
C CYS A 791 19.20 -24.34 5.49
N GLY A 792 19.27 -25.67 5.61
CA GLY A 792 20.51 -26.37 5.92
C GLY A 792 21.54 -26.24 4.79
N SER A 793 22.80 -26.53 5.10
CA SER A 793 23.91 -26.49 4.13
C SER A 793 23.71 -27.44 2.94
N ASN A 794 22.95 -28.51 3.14
CA ASN A 794 22.63 -29.52 2.14
C ASN A 794 21.52 -28.99 1.20
N GLY A 795 21.84 -27.94 0.44
CA GLY A 795 21.02 -27.45 -0.67
C GLY A 795 21.15 -28.30 -1.94
N GLU A 796 22.14 -29.19 -1.96
CA GLU A 796 22.30 -30.25 -2.96
C GLU A 796 21.48 -31.49 -2.55
N LYS A 797 21.17 -32.34 -3.54
CA LYS A 797 20.33 -33.53 -3.34
C LYS A 797 21.02 -34.57 -2.43
N VAL A 798 20.19 -35.29 -1.68
CA VAL A 798 20.44 -36.70 -1.34
C VAL A 798 19.90 -37.55 -2.49
#